data_AF-A0A8H2WIS0-F1
#
_entry.id   AF-A0A8H2WIS0-F1
#
_cell.length_a   1.000
_cell.length_b   1.000
_cell.length_c   1.000
_cell.angle_alpha   90.00
_cell.angle_beta   90.00
_cell.angle_gamma   90.00
#
_symmetry.space_group_name_H-M   'P 1'
#
loop_
_entity.id
_entity.type
_entity.pdbx_description
1 polymer ?
#
loop_
_entity_poly.entity_id
_entity_poly.type
_entity_poly.pdbx_seq_one_letter_code
_entity_poly.pdbx_strand_id
1 'polypeptide(L)'
;MWRDALNPVNDQFGHYWSRGTTATTTKEVKKTIKLNPTFCYSTHGETFNIDTITFPVGYHFASAFTPLVFDPAGPTTNSAMTKAKQQFKAGCVAFQTSRKADSIIFRYFIGDAIMFCRSLALFAKNKNVQTGEFKSHWKATPIDLGEHVMSSPPAPSSFDVIECSTLPIRTGLFNLLLVGQPLLKKNPATQSVLYTEMLLHRELSIQIFWKRLWSNVPAIGLLLGLAPRSYLSLFSSTSNAHMHTKTDEFPLFTERIPWVSPTSGDKLSNSEWSTTPIFFEADDLARLLFDVYHEMVDYDTTSRKRTMRLSPSELQTTSDPHFTRETFAMLVAHVKGRTRLVGNTWSKVMDLLDALIAHHGDENSLLNYFYDLKHQLRLHGVVPLEETSEFRNKFRAIGMFTQWTNVPRLVCVVLTVPSSKLDPLRKRCTLEPEPRLVCEHGVDYEPLDLTHSSIHAAWGKCIPLDGSNERYGIEEDPEGFQGTSDLVVSFWTDTEMLIPPGMRVWLRIRDTPHATVNFRDILGPKLKLFESALIDRNHVLVLRERPMGLSQTQKPGRYIISSPMSPPGDEYQVKTEFKDPKDTIHSIVARVKIDSETDKAQLSQIKKAGATPIGPCSLELTFGTSKRILRFPYPVSQTNIRVNIKKSASDIDVTVPISKPIETGGYPFNPSPIIQGSTFSPWNIHHVHVDRMPKVDIKQREKIKPWLISHTALQMSDRERLIQRSTDASNRRASEALVNFKESITRMVLNYVGIGEATDGQHSTFVLVEPTYGIHTVVMVGGLRLDLAGKSFVLDCAVVSVSGEANTKPIEDSSNPLHIQTRPVEVSLWKNLLPAFVERGRTWPHKDGCRYKSEGLIPLSNKVDGDPLSAFASRHASSPVALVRCALSRDSSRKRLKDQSNHE
;
A
#
# COMPACT_ATOMS: atom_id res chain seq x y z
N MET A 1 26.20 6.21 -3.67
CA MET A 1 26.42 6.47 -2.23
C MET A 1 27.57 5.64 -1.65
N TRP A 2 28.01 4.54 -2.25
CA TRP A 2 29.39 4.05 -2.09
C TRP A 2 29.92 3.77 -3.48
N ARG A 3 30.59 4.75 -4.11
CA ARG A 3 31.05 4.60 -5.51
C ARG A 3 31.94 3.37 -5.67
N ASP A 4 32.75 3.11 -4.65
CA ASP A 4 33.67 1.97 -4.57
C ASP A 4 32.95 0.61 -4.53
N ALA A 5 31.65 0.59 -4.21
CA ALA A 5 30.84 -0.63 -4.24
C ALA A 5 30.32 -0.97 -5.63
N LEU A 6 30.18 0.02 -6.53
CA LEU A 6 29.43 -0.14 -7.78
C LEU A 6 30.06 -1.18 -8.71
N ASN A 7 31.33 -1.01 -9.06
CA ASN A 7 32.02 -1.92 -9.97
C ASN A 7 32.18 -3.32 -9.34
N PRO A 8 32.69 -3.47 -8.10
CA PRO A 8 32.88 -4.80 -7.52
C PRO A 8 31.58 -5.61 -7.36
N VAL A 9 30.46 -4.96 -7.04
CA VAL A 9 29.16 -5.63 -6.92
C VAL A 9 28.62 -5.99 -8.31
N ASN A 10 28.75 -5.12 -9.30
CA ASN A 10 28.33 -5.41 -10.68
C ASN A 10 29.16 -6.56 -11.29
N ASP A 11 30.47 -6.59 -11.07
CA ASP A 11 31.34 -7.67 -11.53
C ASP A 11 30.93 -9.00 -10.88
N GLN A 12 30.62 -8.99 -9.58
CA GLN A 12 30.10 -10.16 -8.86
C GLN A 12 28.73 -10.60 -9.39
N PHE A 13 27.86 -9.66 -9.75
CA PHE A 13 26.57 -9.95 -10.37
C PHE A 13 26.75 -10.64 -11.73
N GLY A 14 27.59 -10.09 -12.61
CA GLY A 14 27.92 -10.71 -13.90
C GLY A 14 28.58 -12.08 -13.75
N HIS A 15 29.48 -12.24 -12.77
CA HIS A 15 30.09 -13.53 -12.45
C HIS A 15 29.06 -14.56 -11.97
N TYR A 16 28.16 -14.17 -11.08
CA TYR A 16 27.11 -15.07 -10.58
C TYR A 16 26.23 -15.60 -11.71
N TRP A 17 25.77 -14.74 -12.62
CA TRP A 17 24.92 -15.18 -13.73
C TRP A 17 25.67 -15.97 -14.80
N SER A 18 26.96 -15.69 -15.02
CA SER A 18 27.77 -16.45 -15.98
C SER A 18 28.28 -17.80 -15.45
N ARG A 19 28.46 -17.95 -14.13
CA ARG A 19 29.06 -19.14 -13.52
C ARG A 19 28.14 -19.91 -12.56
N GLY A 20 26.99 -19.36 -12.21
CA GLY A 20 26.05 -19.92 -11.23
C GLY A 20 26.56 -19.92 -9.78
N THR A 21 27.59 -19.13 -9.46
CA THR A 21 28.21 -19.12 -8.11
C THR A 21 28.76 -17.74 -7.73
N THR A 22 28.80 -17.44 -6.44
CA THR A 22 29.44 -16.23 -5.88
C THR A 22 30.91 -16.45 -5.54
N ALA A 23 31.43 -17.67 -5.70
CA ALA A 23 32.84 -17.98 -5.49
C ALA A 23 33.69 -17.46 -6.65
N THR A 24 34.68 -16.61 -6.38
CA THR A 24 35.50 -15.96 -7.41
C THR A 24 36.86 -16.63 -7.61
N THR A 25 37.36 -17.37 -6.61
CA THR A 25 38.66 -18.07 -6.73
C THR A 25 38.49 -19.49 -7.27
N THR A 26 39.42 -19.97 -8.10
CA THR A 26 39.39 -21.34 -8.64
C THR A 26 39.31 -22.40 -7.54
N LYS A 27 39.99 -22.15 -6.40
CA LYS A 27 39.96 -23.04 -5.23
C LYS A 27 38.57 -23.10 -4.60
N GLU A 28 37.87 -21.98 -4.46
CA GLU A 28 36.52 -21.96 -3.90
C GLU A 28 35.49 -22.54 -4.88
N VAL A 29 35.62 -22.25 -6.17
CA VAL A 29 34.76 -22.83 -7.22
C VAL A 29 34.88 -24.35 -7.24
N LYS A 30 36.10 -24.90 -7.14
CA LYS A 30 36.29 -26.36 -7.01
C LYS A 30 35.64 -26.95 -5.75
N LYS A 31 35.44 -26.15 -4.70
CA LYS A 31 34.76 -26.56 -3.46
C LYS A 31 33.25 -26.42 -3.52
N THR A 32 32.69 -25.67 -4.47
CA THR A 32 31.24 -25.55 -4.65
C THR A 32 30.70 -26.77 -5.39
N ILE A 33 30.61 -27.89 -4.69
CA ILE A 33 30.10 -29.17 -5.20
C ILE A 33 28.58 -29.35 -5.01
N LYS A 34 27.93 -28.42 -4.30
CA LYS A 34 26.48 -28.46 -4.05
C LYS A 34 25.77 -27.51 -5.01
N LEU A 35 24.81 -28.05 -5.75
CA LEU A 35 23.92 -27.28 -6.61
C LEU A 35 23.00 -26.40 -5.76
N ASN A 36 22.73 -25.18 -6.23
CA ASN A 36 21.75 -24.32 -5.58
C ASN A 36 20.34 -24.90 -5.85
N PRO A 37 19.58 -25.35 -4.84
CA PRO A 37 18.27 -25.97 -5.06
C PRO A 37 17.28 -25.01 -5.72
N THR A 38 17.45 -23.69 -5.60
CA THR A 38 16.59 -22.72 -6.29
C THR A 38 16.75 -22.74 -7.81
N PHE A 39 17.77 -23.44 -8.34
CA PHE A 39 17.97 -23.62 -9.78
C PHE A 39 17.23 -24.83 -10.34
N CYS A 40 16.75 -25.72 -9.48
CA CYS A 40 16.16 -27.00 -9.87
C CYS A 40 14.66 -27.07 -9.66
N TYR A 41 14.15 -26.39 -8.62
CA TYR A 41 12.77 -26.53 -8.20
C TYR A 41 11.98 -25.26 -8.51
N SER A 42 10.97 -25.40 -9.36
CA SER A 42 9.94 -24.39 -9.58
C SER A 42 8.56 -25.04 -9.61
N THR A 43 7.49 -24.23 -9.56
CA THR A 43 6.12 -24.72 -9.78
C THR A 43 5.89 -25.28 -11.20
N HIS A 44 6.85 -25.10 -12.11
CA HIS A 44 6.85 -25.61 -13.47
C HIS A 44 7.73 -26.87 -13.62
N GLY A 45 7.98 -27.59 -12.52
CA GLY A 45 8.80 -28.79 -12.51
C GLY A 45 10.31 -28.51 -12.53
N GLU A 46 11.08 -29.47 -13.07
CA GLU A 46 12.55 -29.46 -13.14
C GLU A 46 13.08 -28.56 -14.28
N THR A 47 12.62 -27.30 -14.31
CA THR A 47 13.03 -26.30 -15.30
C THR A 47 13.90 -25.23 -14.66
N PHE A 48 14.87 -24.70 -15.41
CA PHE A 48 15.72 -23.58 -14.98
C PHE A 48 14.94 -22.26 -15.08
N ASN A 49 14.03 -22.05 -14.14
CA ASN A 49 13.18 -20.86 -14.05
C ASN A 49 13.47 -20.11 -12.75
N ILE A 50 14.48 -19.25 -12.81
CA ILE A 50 15.03 -18.57 -11.64
C ILE A 50 14.64 -17.10 -11.67
N ASP A 51 14.18 -16.60 -10.52
CA ASP A 51 13.96 -15.17 -10.38
C ASP A 51 15.28 -14.39 -10.44
N THR A 52 15.28 -13.29 -11.18
CA THR A 52 16.42 -12.35 -11.28
C THR A 52 16.92 -11.82 -9.92
N ILE A 53 16.11 -11.94 -8.85
CA ILE A 53 16.51 -11.57 -7.48
C ILE A 53 17.29 -12.66 -6.73
N THR A 54 17.65 -13.78 -7.35
CA THR A 54 18.42 -14.86 -6.68
C THR A 54 19.89 -14.51 -6.44
N PHE A 55 20.44 -13.51 -7.12
CA PHE A 55 21.68 -12.89 -6.65
C PHE A 55 21.43 -12.34 -5.24
N PRO A 56 22.37 -12.42 -4.28
CA PRO A 56 22.14 -12.07 -2.87
C PRO A 56 22.03 -10.55 -2.62
N VAL A 57 21.25 -9.82 -3.44
CA VAL A 57 20.91 -8.39 -3.29
C VAL A 57 20.16 -8.09 -1.99
N GLY A 58 19.57 -9.10 -1.34
CA GLY A 58 18.83 -8.95 -0.08
C GLY A 58 19.69 -8.64 1.15
N TYR A 59 21.02 -8.74 1.05
CA TYR A 59 21.95 -8.41 2.14
C TYR A 59 22.45 -6.98 2.07
N HIS A 60 22.91 -6.46 3.21
CA HIS A 60 23.34 -5.07 3.32
C HIS A 60 24.83 -4.92 3.01
N PHE A 61 25.17 -4.43 1.81
CA PHE A 61 26.56 -4.29 1.39
C PHE A 61 27.28 -3.06 1.95
N ALA A 62 26.56 -2.07 2.48
CA ALA A 62 27.15 -0.81 2.95
C ALA A 62 28.27 -1.02 3.99
N SER A 63 28.14 -2.01 4.87
CA SER A 63 29.15 -2.33 5.89
C SER A 63 30.44 -2.92 5.32
N ALA A 64 30.47 -3.41 4.08
CA ALA A 64 31.69 -3.83 3.40
C ALA A 64 32.49 -2.64 2.82
N PHE A 65 31.84 -1.50 2.60
CA PHE A 65 32.45 -0.33 1.95
C PHE A 65 32.51 0.90 2.86
N THR A 66 32.19 0.73 4.14
CA THR A 66 32.27 1.78 5.15
C THR A 66 33.40 1.45 6.13
N PRO A 67 34.22 2.42 6.54
CA PRO A 67 35.17 2.20 7.63
C PRO A 67 34.40 1.99 8.95
N LEU A 68 34.61 0.86 9.61
CA LEU A 68 33.88 0.47 10.82
C LEU A 68 34.85 0.22 11.97
N VAL A 69 34.49 0.71 13.17
CA VAL A 69 35.12 0.32 14.44
C VAL A 69 34.61 -1.05 14.86
N PHE A 70 33.32 -1.31 14.62
CA PHE A 70 32.63 -2.52 15.06
C PHE A 70 31.51 -2.88 14.09
N ASP A 71 31.36 -4.18 13.82
CA ASP A 71 30.25 -4.75 13.06
C ASP A 71 29.80 -6.06 13.74
N PRO A 72 28.54 -6.14 14.21
CA PRO A 72 28.04 -7.35 14.86
C PRO A 72 27.88 -8.54 13.91
N ALA A 73 27.84 -8.32 12.58
CA ALA A 73 27.72 -9.41 11.62
C ALA A 73 29.03 -10.19 11.43
N GLY A 74 30.18 -9.56 11.70
CA GLY A 74 31.49 -10.19 11.51
C GLY A 74 32.60 -9.19 11.19
N PRO A 75 33.84 -9.68 10.96
CA PRO A 75 35.00 -8.82 10.76
C PRO A 75 34.88 -7.90 9.54
N THR A 76 35.66 -6.82 9.56
CA THR A 76 35.77 -5.87 8.43
C THR A 76 36.24 -6.60 7.16
N THR A 77 35.68 -6.20 6.03
CA THR A 77 36.00 -6.75 4.70
C THR A 77 35.61 -5.72 3.65
N ASN A 78 36.28 -5.74 2.50
CA ASN A 78 35.95 -4.94 1.31
C ASN A 78 35.12 -5.72 0.27
N SER A 79 34.65 -6.92 0.62
CA SER A 79 33.90 -7.81 -0.27
C SER A 79 32.43 -7.87 0.14
N ALA A 80 31.54 -7.44 -0.76
CA ALA A 80 30.10 -7.51 -0.57
C ALA A 80 29.63 -8.96 -0.29
N MET A 81 30.11 -9.95 -1.04
CA MET A 81 29.73 -11.35 -0.83
C MET A 81 30.28 -11.93 0.47
N THR A 82 31.49 -11.55 0.88
CA THR A 82 32.02 -11.96 2.19
C THR A 82 31.14 -11.41 3.30
N LYS A 83 30.74 -10.13 3.19
CA LYS A 83 29.82 -9.50 4.13
C LYS A 83 28.42 -10.13 4.13
N ALA A 84 27.88 -10.47 2.96
CA ALA A 84 26.61 -11.20 2.85
C ALA A 84 26.67 -12.57 3.55
N LYS A 85 27.76 -13.34 3.36
CA LYS A 85 27.97 -14.62 4.06
C LYS A 85 28.06 -14.46 5.57
N GLN A 86 28.73 -13.39 6.05
CA GLN A 86 28.79 -13.06 7.48
C GLN A 86 27.39 -12.76 8.05
N GLN A 87 26.61 -11.91 7.36
CA GLN A 87 25.24 -11.58 7.74
C GLN A 87 24.33 -12.82 7.73
N PHE A 88 24.44 -13.66 6.70
CA PHE A 88 23.70 -14.93 6.64
C PHE A 88 24.02 -15.84 7.82
N LYS A 89 25.32 -16.02 8.13
CA LYS A 89 25.76 -16.81 9.29
C LYS A 89 25.19 -16.25 10.60
N ALA A 90 25.27 -14.94 10.81
CA ALA A 90 24.70 -14.28 11.98
C ALA A 90 23.17 -14.50 12.07
N GLY A 91 22.48 -14.37 10.93
CA GLY A 91 21.04 -14.66 10.81
C GLY A 91 20.70 -16.11 11.15
N CYS A 92 21.47 -17.09 10.68
CA CYS A 92 21.27 -18.50 11.02
C CYS A 92 21.43 -18.75 12.52
N VAL A 93 22.42 -18.14 13.18
CA VAL A 93 22.63 -18.29 14.63
C VAL A 93 21.47 -17.68 15.42
N ALA A 94 21.02 -16.48 15.03
CA ALA A 94 19.85 -15.84 15.63
C ALA A 94 18.60 -16.70 15.44
N PHE A 95 18.37 -17.21 14.24
CA PHE A 95 17.25 -18.07 13.90
C PHE A 95 17.24 -19.37 14.72
N GLN A 96 18.39 -20.04 14.85
CA GLN A 96 18.53 -21.23 15.69
C GLN A 96 18.21 -20.92 17.16
N THR A 97 18.63 -19.76 17.66
CA THR A 97 18.32 -19.32 19.03
C THR A 97 16.83 -19.10 19.21
N SER A 98 16.16 -18.40 18.29
CA SER A 98 14.72 -18.18 18.33
C SER A 98 13.91 -19.48 18.21
N ARG A 99 14.37 -20.44 17.39
CA ARG A 99 13.76 -21.77 17.30
C ARG A 99 13.90 -22.56 18.60
N LYS A 100 15.08 -22.54 19.24
CA LYS A 100 15.28 -23.19 20.55
C LYS A 100 14.41 -22.59 21.65
N ALA A 101 13.99 -21.35 21.50
CA ALA A 101 13.09 -20.65 22.41
C ALA A 101 11.60 -20.74 22.01
N ASP A 102 11.25 -21.56 21.01
CA ASP A 102 9.88 -21.73 20.49
C ASP A 102 9.15 -20.42 20.16
N SER A 103 9.90 -19.41 19.76
CA SER A 103 9.40 -18.04 19.51
C SER A 103 8.95 -17.80 18.06
N ILE A 104 9.09 -18.78 17.17
CA ILE A 104 8.79 -18.67 15.74
C ILE A 104 7.98 -19.89 15.29
N ILE A 105 6.84 -19.63 14.65
CA ILE A 105 6.01 -20.65 14.00
C ILE A 105 5.95 -20.33 12.50
N PHE A 106 6.29 -21.31 11.67
CA PHE A 106 6.15 -21.22 10.22
C PHE A 106 4.85 -21.86 9.76
N ARG A 107 4.12 -21.16 8.91
CA ARG A 107 2.97 -21.70 8.17
C ARG A 107 3.18 -21.36 6.70
N TYR A 108 3.20 -22.38 5.85
CA TYR A 108 3.49 -22.22 4.43
C TYR A 108 2.20 -22.36 3.64
N PHE A 109 2.06 -21.52 2.62
CA PHE A 109 1.03 -21.65 1.61
C PHE A 109 1.69 -21.51 0.24
N ILE A 110 1.28 -22.33 -0.71
CA ILE A 110 1.76 -22.29 -2.09
C ILE A 110 0.54 -22.02 -2.97
N GLY A 111 0.50 -20.87 -3.62
CA GLY A 111 -0.61 -20.46 -4.47
C GLY A 111 -0.61 -18.95 -4.71
N ASP A 112 -1.71 -18.46 -5.29
CA ASP A 112 -1.91 -17.06 -5.58
C ASP A 112 -2.20 -16.24 -4.30
N ALA A 113 -1.51 -15.11 -4.16
CA ALA A 113 -1.60 -14.26 -2.98
C ALA A 113 -2.96 -13.55 -2.85
N ILE A 114 -3.60 -13.19 -3.96
CA ILE A 114 -4.91 -12.53 -3.96
C ILE A 114 -5.99 -13.54 -3.54
N MET A 115 -5.99 -14.73 -4.13
CA MET A 115 -6.95 -15.80 -3.82
C MET A 115 -6.79 -16.31 -2.38
N PHE A 116 -5.56 -16.38 -1.88
CA PHE A 116 -5.30 -16.73 -0.48
C PHE A 116 -5.82 -15.65 0.48
N CYS A 117 -5.55 -14.37 0.21
CA CYS A 117 -6.09 -13.29 1.03
C CYS A 117 -7.63 -13.30 1.07
N ARG A 118 -8.27 -13.52 -0.09
CA ARG A 118 -9.74 -13.67 -0.19
C ARG A 118 -10.23 -14.85 0.65
N SER A 119 -9.56 -16.00 0.57
CA SER A 119 -9.89 -17.18 1.36
C SER A 119 -9.83 -16.91 2.86
N LEU A 120 -8.73 -16.29 3.34
CA LEU A 120 -8.60 -15.92 4.74
C LEU A 120 -9.68 -14.93 5.18
N ALA A 121 -10.03 -13.95 4.34
CA ALA A 121 -11.06 -12.96 4.65
C ALA A 121 -12.47 -13.59 4.70
N LEU A 122 -12.76 -14.53 3.80
CA LEU A 122 -14.01 -15.31 3.82
C LEU A 122 -14.07 -16.17 5.08
N PHE A 123 -13.03 -16.96 5.35
CA PHE A 123 -12.92 -17.79 6.54
C PHE A 123 -13.06 -16.98 7.83
N ALA A 124 -12.43 -15.79 7.90
CA ALA A 124 -12.55 -14.92 9.05
C ALA A 124 -14.02 -14.56 9.36
N LYS A 125 -14.86 -14.41 8.32
CA LYS A 125 -16.28 -14.04 8.42
C LYS A 125 -17.22 -15.23 8.62
N ASN A 126 -17.04 -16.34 7.92
CA ASN A 126 -18.00 -17.46 7.89
C ASN A 126 -17.49 -18.75 8.56
N LYS A 127 -16.21 -18.81 8.93
CA LYS A 127 -15.54 -19.99 9.52
C LYS A 127 -15.55 -21.26 8.64
N ASN A 128 -15.87 -21.13 7.36
CA ASN A 128 -15.84 -22.24 6.41
C ASN A 128 -14.42 -22.42 5.83
N VAL A 129 -13.87 -23.62 5.98
CA VAL A 129 -12.53 -23.99 5.47
C VAL A 129 -12.50 -24.17 3.95
N GLN A 130 -13.62 -24.55 3.34
CA GLN A 130 -13.78 -24.66 1.90
C GLN A 130 -14.38 -23.35 1.37
N THR A 131 -13.51 -22.38 1.05
CA THR A 131 -13.90 -21.02 0.69
C THR A 131 -14.43 -20.91 -0.75
N GLY A 132 -14.16 -21.93 -1.57
CA GLY A 132 -14.47 -21.94 -3.00
C GLY A 132 -13.56 -21.03 -3.81
N GLU A 133 -12.41 -20.60 -3.27
CA GLU A 133 -11.37 -19.90 -4.03
C GLU A 133 -10.40 -20.90 -4.68
N PHE A 134 -9.86 -20.54 -5.84
CA PHE A 134 -8.88 -21.36 -6.55
C PHE A 134 -7.47 -21.10 -6.02
N LYS A 135 -6.62 -22.14 -6.03
CA LYS A 135 -5.23 -22.05 -5.59
C LYS A 135 -4.37 -21.14 -6.47
N SER A 136 -4.66 -21.06 -7.77
CA SER A 136 -3.98 -20.19 -8.75
C SER A 136 -4.90 -19.91 -9.95
N HIS A 137 -4.53 -18.96 -10.81
CA HIS A 137 -5.30 -18.56 -11.98
C HIS A 137 -5.46 -19.66 -13.05
N TRP A 138 -4.53 -20.61 -13.11
CA TRP A 138 -4.45 -21.67 -14.12
C TRP A 138 -4.67 -23.08 -13.56
N LYS A 139 -5.24 -23.16 -12.34
CA LYS A 139 -5.35 -24.39 -11.55
C LYS A 139 -6.79 -24.58 -11.10
N ALA A 140 -7.33 -25.78 -11.32
CA ALA A 140 -8.67 -26.14 -10.88
C ALA A 140 -8.73 -26.42 -9.36
N THR A 141 -7.57 -26.71 -8.75
CA THR A 141 -7.47 -27.06 -7.33
C THR A 141 -8.02 -25.95 -6.41
N PRO A 142 -9.00 -26.25 -5.53
CA PRO A 142 -9.51 -25.30 -4.54
C PRO A 142 -8.52 -25.06 -3.39
N ILE A 143 -8.66 -23.93 -2.70
CA ILE A 143 -7.96 -23.66 -1.44
C ILE A 143 -8.72 -24.31 -0.28
N ASP A 144 -8.02 -25.15 0.49
CA ASP A 144 -8.49 -25.73 1.74
C ASP A 144 -7.73 -25.14 2.93
N LEU A 145 -8.47 -24.61 3.91
CA LEU A 145 -7.93 -24.07 5.15
C LEU A 145 -8.00 -25.05 6.34
N GLY A 146 -8.23 -26.34 6.11
CA GLY A 146 -8.27 -27.37 7.15
C GLY A 146 -7.01 -27.40 8.02
N GLU A 147 -5.82 -27.44 7.40
CA GLU A 147 -4.53 -27.39 8.12
C GLU A 147 -4.34 -26.08 8.91
N HIS A 148 -4.85 -24.96 8.37
CA HIS A 148 -4.80 -23.67 9.03
C HIS A 148 -5.57 -23.70 10.36
N VAL A 149 -6.77 -24.30 10.35
CA VAL A 149 -7.61 -24.47 11.55
C VAL A 149 -7.01 -25.47 12.54
N MET A 150 -6.42 -26.57 12.06
CA MET A 150 -5.81 -27.60 12.90
C MET A 150 -4.44 -27.19 13.48
N SER A 151 -3.87 -26.05 13.05
CA SER A 151 -2.56 -25.62 13.53
C SER A 151 -2.54 -25.29 15.03
N SER A 152 -1.42 -25.60 15.68
CA SER A 152 -1.18 -25.28 17.10
C SER A 152 0.05 -24.38 17.24
N PRO A 153 -0.06 -23.19 17.87
CA PRO A 153 -1.30 -22.52 18.27
C PRO A 153 -2.20 -22.21 17.06
N PRO A 154 -3.50 -21.90 17.27
CA PRO A 154 -4.42 -21.56 16.19
C PRO A 154 -3.86 -20.47 15.29
N ALA A 155 -4.03 -20.64 13.97
CA ALA A 155 -3.55 -19.64 13.02
C ALA A 155 -4.37 -18.34 13.13
N PRO A 156 -3.72 -17.17 13.02
CA PRO A 156 -4.41 -15.90 13.11
C PRO A 156 -5.27 -15.65 11.88
N SER A 157 -6.46 -15.07 12.09
CA SER A 157 -7.34 -14.59 11.02
C SER A 157 -7.15 -13.09 10.70
N SER A 158 -6.25 -12.41 11.42
CA SER A 158 -5.88 -11.01 11.19
C SER A 158 -4.43 -10.74 11.61
N PHE A 159 -3.78 -9.77 10.98
CA PHE A 159 -2.34 -9.59 11.02
C PHE A 159 -1.95 -8.17 11.43
N ASP A 160 -0.86 -8.07 12.20
CA ASP A 160 -0.21 -6.79 12.50
C ASP A 160 0.60 -6.28 11.30
N VAL A 161 1.27 -7.19 10.59
CA VAL A 161 2.11 -6.86 9.44
C VAL A 161 1.78 -7.78 8.28
N ILE A 162 1.53 -7.18 7.12
CA ILE A 162 1.46 -7.87 5.83
C ILE A 162 2.61 -7.35 4.97
N GLU A 163 3.55 -8.19 4.60
CA GLU A 163 4.68 -7.84 3.72
C GLU A 163 4.42 -8.40 2.33
N CYS A 164 4.24 -7.51 1.35
CA CYS A 164 4.02 -7.90 -0.05
C CYS A 164 5.29 -7.84 -0.89
N SER A 165 6.38 -7.21 -0.40
CA SER A 165 7.60 -6.99 -1.17
C SER A 165 7.27 -6.45 -2.58
N THR A 166 7.82 -7.05 -3.64
CA THR A 166 7.64 -6.64 -5.04
C THR A 166 6.41 -7.25 -5.74
N LEU A 167 5.56 -8.00 -5.02
CA LEU A 167 4.30 -8.53 -5.57
C LEU A 167 3.40 -7.49 -6.28
N PRO A 168 3.31 -6.21 -5.85
CA PRO A 168 2.54 -5.19 -6.56
C PRO A 168 2.91 -5.00 -8.03
N ILE A 169 4.12 -5.40 -8.44
CA ILE A 169 4.60 -5.33 -9.83
C ILE A 169 3.93 -6.42 -10.68
N ARG A 170 3.54 -7.56 -10.11
CA ARG A 170 2.93 -8.70 -10.83
C ARG A 170 1.43 -8.86 -10.59
N THR A 171 0.94 -8.49 -9.42
CA THR A 171 -0.47 -8.69 -9.03
C THR A 171 -1.28 -7.39 -9.03
N GLY A 172 -0.61 -6.24 -9.20
CA GLY A 172 -1.20 -4.91 -9.07
C GLY A 172 -1.28 -4.42 -7.62
N LEU A 173 -0.87 -3.17 -7.42
CA LEU A 173 -0.89 -2.49 -6.10
C LEU A 173 -2.28 -2.51 -5.48
N PHE A 174 -3.28 -2.01 -6.20
CA PHE A 174 -4.62 -1.86 -5.66
C PHE A 174 -5.29 -3.18 -5.29
N ASN A 175 -5.09 -4.24 -6.08
CA ASN A 175 -5.62 -5.58 -5.77
C ASN A 175 -5.12 -6.04 -4.39
N LEU A 176 -3.82 -5.88 -4.12
CA LEU A 176 -3.22 -6.22 -2.82
C LEU A 176 -3.77 -5.36 -1.68
N LEU A 177 -3.96 -4.06 -1.90
CA LEU A 177 -4.55 -3.17 -0.89
C LEU A 177 -5.99 -3.58 -0.57
N LEU A 178 -6.78 -3.89 -1.59
CA LEU A 178 -8.19 -4.26 -1.47
C LEU A 178 -8.38 -5.58 -0.71
N VAL A 179 -7.58 -6.61 -1.01
CA VAL A 179 -7.68 -7.91 -0.32
C VAL A 179 -6.91 -7.98 0.99
N GLY A 180 -5.89 -7.14 1.16
CA GLY A 180 -5.08 -7.07 2.37
C GLY A 180 -5.73 -6.25 3.48
N GLN A 181 -6.48 -5.20 3.16
CA GLN A 181 -7.11 -4.34 4.17
C GLN A 181 -8.00 -5.10 5.16
N PRO A 182 -8.89 -6.02 4.74
CA PRO A 182 -9.76 -6.76 5.66
C PRO A 182 -8.99 -7.69 6.63
N LEU A 183 -7.76 -8.05 6.29
CA LEU A 183 -6.90 -8.94 7.08
C LEU A 183 -6.06 -8.19 8.11
N LEU A 184 -5.99 -6.85 8.06
CA LEU A 184 -5.28 -6.08 9.08
C LEU A 184 -6.09 -6.04 10.38
N LYS A 185 -5.39 -6.11 11.52
CA LYS A 185 -6.03 -5.87 12.82
C LYS A 185 -6.62 -4.46 12.88
N LYS A 186 -7.84 -4.37 13.40
CA LYS A 186 -8.57 -3.09 13.48
C LYS A 186 -8.19 -2.21 14.66
N ASN A 187 -7.58 -2.79 15.69
CA ASN A 187 -7.16 -2.07 16.89
C ASN A 187 -6.00 -1.11 16.55
N PRO A 188 -6.17 0.21 16.63
CA PRO A 188 -5.11 1.17 16.28
C PRO A 188 -3.83 1.01 17.11
N ALA A 189 -3.93 0.50 18.35
CA ALA A 189 -2.78 0.26 19.22
C ALA A 189 -1.81 -0.81 18.69
N THR A 190 -2.27 -1.69 17.78
CA THR A 190 -1.40 -2.68 17.14
C THR A 190 -0.58 -2.10 15.98
N GLN A 191 -0.86 -0.86 15.57
CA GLN A 191 -0.19 -0.16 14.47
C GLN A 191 -0.12 -0.99 13.17
N SER A 192 -1.21 -1.71 12.86
CA SER A 192 -1.24 -2.65 11.74
C SER A 192 -0.83 -1.99 10.42
N VAL A 193 0.00 -2.66 9.62
CA VAL A 193 0.60 -2.09 8.41
C VAL A 193 0.71 -3.13 7.30
N LEU A 194 0.44 -2.69 6.07
CA LEU A 194 0.73 -3.44 4.84
C LEU A 194 1.90 -2.77 4.12
N TYR A 195 2.98 -3.50 3.85
CA TYR A 195 4.15 -3.01 3.13
C TYR A 195 4.13 -3.45 1.66
N THR A 196 4.45 -2.51 0.77
CA THR A 196 4.64 -2.76 -0.67
C THR A 196 5.95 -2.16 -1.15
N GLU A 197 6.63 -2.81 -2.08
CA GLU A 197 7.79 -2.24 -2.79
C GLU A 197 7.44 -1.98 -4.25
N MET A 198 7.53 -0.71 -4.64
CA MET A 198 7.11 -0.22 -5.95
C MET A 198 8.31 0.20 -6.78
N LEU A 199 8.36 -0.23 -8.03
CA LEU A 199 9.31 0.26 -9.02
C LEU A 199 8.74 1.51 -9.71
N LEU A 200 9.41 2.65 -9.54
CA LEU A 200 8.96 3.96 -10.01
C LEU A 200 9.97 4.58 -10.99
N HIS A 201 9.47 5.24 -12.02
CA HIS A 201 10.28 6.07 -12.92
C HIS A 201 10.46 7.46 -12.32
N ARG A 202 11.67 8.01 -12.35
CA ARG A 202 11.97 9.30 -11.69
C ARG A 202 11.07 10.44 -12.15
N GLU A 203 10.91 10.57 -13.47
CA GLU A 203 10.17 11.68 -14.10
C GLU A 203 8.65 11.53 -14.00
N LEU A 204 8.17 10.29 -13.96
CA LEU A 204 6.74 9.96 -14.01
C LEU A 204 6.23 9.37 -12.68
N SER A 205 7.03 9.39 -11.62
CA SER A 205 6.78 8.69 -10.35
C SER A 205 5.37 8.91 -9.79
N ILE A 206 4.91 10.16 -9.72
CA ILE A 206 3.57 10.51 -9.23
C ILE A 206 2.50 9.98 -10.18
N GLN A 207 2.69 10.15 -11.49
CA GLN A 207 1.73 9.74 -12.50
C GLN A 207 1.58 8.22 -12.51
N ILE A 208 2.69 7.48 -12.42
CA ILE A 208 2.72 6.02 -12.29
C ILE A 208 2.03 5.61 -10.99
N PHE A 209 2.29 6.31 -9.89
CA PHE A 209 1.65 6.00 -8.62
C PHE A 209 0.13 6.18 -8.68
N TRP A 210 -0.36 7.31 -9.20
CA TRP A 210 -1.79 7.55 -9.39
C TRP A 210 -2.43 6.56 -10.36
N LYS A 211 -1.76 6.26 -11.48
CA LYS A 211 -2.23 5.24 -12.45
C LYS A 211 -2.34 3.84 -11.84
N ARG A 212 -1.57 3.53 -10.80
CA ARG A 212 -1.65 2.25 -10.07
C ARG A 212 -2.62 2.26 -8.89
N LEU A 213 -3.07 3.45 -8.49
CA LEU A 213 -4.04 3.68 -7.42
C LEU A 213 -5.46 3.94 -7.97
N TRP A 214 -5.56 4.36 -9.24
CA TRP A 214 -6.76 4.74 -9.99
C TRP A 214 -7.56 5.91 -9.40
N SER A 215 -6.98 6.63 -8.43
CA SER A 215 -7.53 7.86 -7.88
C SER A 215 -6.47 8.60 -7.06
N ASN A 216 -6.86 9.70 -6.42
CA ASN A 216 -6.04 10.40 -5.44
C ASN A 216 -6.01 9.65 -4.09
N VAL A 217 -5.03 9.98 -3.26
CA VAL A 217 -4.82 9.30 -1.96
C VAL A 217 -5.97 9.54 -0.97
N PRO A 218 -6.54 10.75 -0.83
CA PRO A 218 -7.70 10.95 0.05
C PRO A 218 -8.91 10.08 -0.31
N ALA A 219 -9.23 9.96 -1.61
CA ALA A 219 -10.32 9.13 -2.10
C ALA A 219 -10.14 7.67 -1.72
N ILE A 220 -8.98 7.10 -2.07
CA ILE A 220 -8.68 5.72 -1.71
C ILE A 220 -8.57 5.54 -0.19
N GLY A 221 -8.03 6.54 0.52
CA GLY A 221 -7.96 6.56 1.98
C GLY A 221 -9.32 6.40 2.65
N LEU A 222 -10.35 7.08 2.15
CA LEU A 222 -11.72 6.96 2.65
C LEU A 222 -12.41 5.67 2.18
N LEU A 223 -12.31 5.34 0.89
CA LEU A 223 -12.98 4.20 0.28
C LEU A 223 -12.42 2.85 0.75
N LEU A 224 -11.09 2.67 0.69
CA LEU A 224 -10.43 1.44 1.14
C LEU A 224 -10.18 1.44 2.66
N GLY A 225 -9.88 2.61 3.25
CA GLY A 225 -9.42 2.69 4.64
C GLY A 225 -7.90 2.54 4.79
N LEU A 226 -7.12 2.73 3.73
CA LEU A 226 -5.66 2.69 3.74
C LEU A 226 -5.06 3.90 3.03
N ALA A 227 -4.03 4.48 3.61
CA ALA A 227 -3.23 5.53 2.98
C ALA A 227 -1.72 5.32 3.22
N PRO A 228 -0.84 5.80 2.33
CA PRO A 228 0.59 5.78 2.54
C PRO A 228 0.97 6.59 3.77
N ARG A 229 1.64 5.98 4.76
CA ARG A 229 2.01 6.67 6.01
C ARG A 229 2.86 7.91 5.75
N SER A 230 3.82 7.81 4.82
CA SER A 230 4.72 8.91 4.47
C SER A 230 4.03 10.04 3.70
N TYR A 231 2.90 9.76 3.03
CA TYR A 231 2.03 10.79 2.45
C TYR A 231 1.31 11.57 3.55
N LEU A 232 0.84 10.86 4.60
CA LEU A 232 0.18 11.49 5.75
C LEU A 232 1.17 12.31 6.60
N SER A 233 2.35 11.77 6.92
CA SER A 233 3.35 12.43 7.78
C SER A 233 4.27 13.41 7.08
N LEU A 234 4.26 13.46 5.75
CA LEU A 234 5.17 14.24 4.89
C LEU A 234 6.65 13.83 4.92
N PHE A 235 7.02 12.82 5.70
CA PHE A 235 8.37 12.26 5.73
C PHE A 235 8.38 10.76 5.96
N SER A 236 9.51 10.13 5.64
CA SER A 236 9.90 8.78 6.01
C SER A 236 11.22 8.83 6.78
N SER A 237 11.41 7.86 7.67
CA SER A 237 12.67 7.63 8.39
C SER A 237 13.60 6.66 7.65
N THR A 238 13.17 6.12 6.51
CA THR A 238 13.97 5.23 5.65
C THR A 238 14.45 5.98 4.40
N SER A 239 15.55 5.51 3.80
CA SER A 239 16.20 6.16 2.67
C SER A 239 16.27 5.26 1.43
N ASN A 240 16.06 5.86 0.26
CA ASN A 240 16.36 5.25 -1.04
C ASN A 240 17.49 6.02 -1.76
N ALA A 241 18.16 6.96 -1.07
CA ALA A 241 19.03 7.94 -1.69
C ALA A 241 20.23 7.32 -2.45
N HIS A 242 20.65 6.09 -2.10
CA HIS A 242 21.66 5.35 -2.86
C HIS A 242 21.25 5.15 -4.34
N MET A 243 19.96 4.95 -4.60
CA MET A 243 19.42 4.86 -5.96
C MET A 243 19.40 6.21 -6.67
N HIS A 244 19.47 7.35 -5.97
CA HIS A 244 19.41 8.69 -6.58
C HIS A 244 20.78 9.27 -6.97
N THR A 245 21.88 8.57 -6.68
CA THR A 245 23.24 9.10 -6.90
C THR A 245 23.77 8.98 -8.34
N LYS A 246 23.08 8.24 -9.23
CA LYS A 246 23.42 8.09 -10.66
C LYS A 246 22.15 8.18 -11.51
N THR A 247 21.65 9.40 -11.71
CA THR A 247 20.35 9.64 -12.35
C THR A 247 20.32 9.26 -13.83
N ASP A 248 21.44 9.47 -14.54
CA ASP A 248 21.49 9.36 -15.99
C ASP A 248 21.64 7.90 -16.45
N GLU A 249 22.23 7.05 -15.60
CA GLU A 249 22.39 5.61 -15.86
C GLU A 249 21.15 4.79 -15.46
N PHE A 250 20.35 5.24 -14.48
CA PHE A 250 19.25 4.45 -13.91
C PHE A 250 17.96 5.29 -13.74
N PRO A 251 17.02 5.23 -14.71
CA PRO A 251 15.78 6.02 -14.66
C PRO A 251 14.75 5.49 -13.65
N LEU A 252 14.95 4.26 -13.16
CA LEU A 252 14.06 3.57 -12.23
C LEU A 252 14.64 3.56 -10.80
N PHE A 253 13.76 3.58 -9.80
CA PHE A 253 14.10 3.37 -8.40
C PHE A 253 13.00 2.60 -7.68
N THR A 254 13.34 1.97 -6.55
CA THR A 254 12.38 1.24 -5.71
C THR A 254 11.97 2.09 -4.51
N GLU A 255 10.68 2.07 -4.19
CA GLU A 255 10.12 2.76 -3.03
C GLU A 255 9.31 1.78 -2.19
N ARG A 256 9.69 1.64 -0.91
CA ARG A 256 8.93 0.87 0.07
C ARG A 256 7.86 1.78 0.68
N ILE A 257 6.60 1.41 0.53
CA ILE A 257 5.44 2.18 0.96
C ILE A 257 4.71 1.42 2.09
N PRO A 258 4.67 1.98 3.31
CA PRO A 258 3.79 1.50 4.38
C PRO A 258 2.37 2.03 4.21
N TRP A 259 1.39 1.15 4.09
CA TRP A 259 -0.03 1.46 4.03
C TRP A 259 -0.68 1.21 5.39
N VAL A 260 -1.35 2.23 5.93
CA VAL A 260 -1.95 2.22 7.26
C VAL A 260 -3.35 2.81 7.25
N SER A 261 -4.14 2.52 8.30
CA SER A 261 -5.36 3.29 8.55
C SER A 261 -5.01 4.77 8.69
N PRO A 262 -5.71 5.69 7.98
CA PRO A 262 -5.47 7.13 8.07
C PRO A 262 -5.55 7.69 9.50
N THR A 263 -6.34 7.07 10.37
CA THR A 263 -6.54 7.49 11.76
C THR A 263 -5.59 6.85 12.77
N SER A 264 -4.79 5.86 12.35
CA SER A 264 -3.99 5.03 13.28
C SER A 264 -2.89 5.77 14.06
N GLY A 265 -2.52 6.97 13.62
CA GLY A 265 -1.58 7.83 14.32
C GLY A 265 -2.26 8.85 15.26
N ASP A 266 -3.59 8.92 15.27
CA ASP A 266 -4.33 9.79 16.19
C ASP A 266 -4.54 9.06 17.53
N LYS A 267 -4.00 9.63 18.62
CA LYS A 267 -4.09 9.04 19.96
C LYS A 267 -5.54 8.89 20.44
N LEU A 268 -6.44 9.74 19.98
CA LEU A 268 -7.85 9.73 20.35
C LEU A 268 -8.67 8.72 19.54
N SER A 269 -8.05 8.10 18.52
CA SER A 269 -8.62 6.98 17.75
C SER A 269 -8.57 5.65 18.53
N ASN A 270 -7.85 5.56 19.65
CA ASN A 270 -7.58 4.30 20.36
C ASN A 270 -8.77 3.72 21.17
N SER A 271 -9.94 4.35 21.19
CA SER A 271 -11.13 3.79 21.87
C SER A 271 -11.75 2.64 21.08
N GLU A 272 -12.22 1.60 21.78
CA GLU A 272 -12.59 0.24 21.30
C GLU A 272 -13.62 0.15 20.14
N TRP A 273 -14.15 1.24 19.60
CA TRP A 273 -15.24 1.24 18.61
C TRP A 273 -15.12 2.24 17.43
N SER A 274 -13.94 2.68 17.02
CA SER A 274 -13.83 3.71 15.97
C SER A 274 -14.06 3.22 14.51
N THR A 275 -14.96 2.28 14.25
CA THR A 275 -15.52 2.12 12.89
C THR A 275 -16.73 3.03 12.75
N THR A 276 -16.49 4.33 12.82
CA THR A 276 -17.54 5.32 12.62
C THR A 276 -17.96 5.28 11.15
N PRO A 277 -19.25 5.04 10.85
CA PRO A 277 -19.71 4.97 9.47
C PRO A 277 -19.50 6.32 8.77
N ILE A 278 -19.02 6.25 7.53
CA ILE A 278 -18.83 7.41 6.66
C ILE A 278 -20.07 7.53 5.78
N PHE A 279 -20.69 8.70 5.75
CA PHE A 279 -21.88 8.97 4.97
C PHE A 279 -21.54 9.71 3.68
N PHE A 280 -22.22 9.33 2.61
CA PHE A 280 -22.14 10.00 1.31
C PHE A 280 -23.55 10.31 0.79
N GLU A 281 -23.67 11.39 0.03
CA GLU A 281 -24.79 11.55 -0.88
C GLU A 281 -24.66 10.52 -2.02
N ALA A 282 -25.78 10.06 -2.56
CA ALA A 282 -25.76 9.01 -3.58
C ALA A 282 -25.05 9.46 -4.88
N ASP A 283 -25.24 10.71 -5.30
CA ASP A 283 -24.59 11.29 -6.48
C ASP A 283 -23.07 11.41 -6.30
N ASP A 284 -22.65 11.92 -5.15
CA ASP A 284 -21.23 12.05 -4.78
C ASP A 284 -20.51 10.70 -4.79
N LEU A 285 -21.11 9.67 -4.19
CA LEU A 285 -20.50 8.35 -4.17
C LEU A 285 -20.47 7.70 -5.56
N ALA A 286 -21.55 7.85 -6.35
CA ALA A 286 -21.61 7.30 -7.70
C ALA A 286 -20.53 7.90 -8.60
N ARG A 287 -20.34 9.23 -8.55
CA ARG A 287 -19.29 9.92 -9.31
C ARG A 287 -17.89 9.52 -8.86
N LEU A 288 -17.63 9.41 -7.56
CA LEU A 288 -16.33 8.98 -7.05
C LEU A 288 -15.99 7.53 -7.47
N LEU A 289 -16.98 6.63 -7.44
CA LEU A 289 -16.83 5.27 -7.94
C LEU A 289 -16.63 5.24 -9.47
N PHE A 290 -17.34 6.09 -10.20
CA PHE A 290 -17.19 6.22 -11.64
C PHE A 290 -15.80 6.73 -12.02
N ASP A 291 -15.25 7.73 -11.34
CA ASP A 291 -13.89 8.25 -11.60
C ASP A 291 -12.85 7.13 -11.48
N VAL A 292 -12.96 6.29 -10.44
CA VAL A 292 -12.08 5.12 -10.26
C VAL A 292 -12.26 4.12 -11.40
N TYR A 293 -13.51 3.80 -11.77
CA TYR A 293 -13.80 2.86 -12.85
C TYR A 293 -13.28 3.36 -14.20
N HIS A 294 -13.51 4.63 -14.50
CA HIS A 294 -13.08 5.29 -15.71
C HIS A 294 -11.55 5.23 -15.87
N GLU A 295 -10.79 5.52 -14.81
CA GLU A 295 -9.32 5.39 -14.81
C GLU A 295 -8.83 3.95 -14.93
N MET A 296 -9.57 2.98 -14.38
CA MET A 296 -9.26 1.56 -14.58
C MET A 296 -9.37 1.19 -16.07
N VAL A 297 -10.44 1.61 -16.76
CA VAL A 297 -10.74 1.14 -18.12
C VAL A 297 -9.98 1.85 -19.24
N ASP A 298 -9.26 2.95 -19.00
CA ASP A 298 -8.47 3.68 -20.03
C ASP A 298 -7.48 2.76 -20.79
N TYR A 299 -7.09 1.63 -20.18
CA TYR A 299 -6.18 0.64 -20.77
C TYR A 299 -6.84 -0.40 -21.66
N ASP A 300 -8.17 -0.54 -21.63
CA ASP A 300 -8.91 -1.51 -22.46
C ASP A 300 -9.06 -1.07 -23.91
N THR A 301 -8.74 0.19 -24.22
CA THR A 301 -8.81 0.75 -25.56
C THR A 301 -7.53 1.49 -25.92
N THR A 302 -6.56 0.76 -26.45
CA THR A 302 -5.40 1.40 -27.05
C THR A 302 -5.53 1.43 -28.57
N SER A 303 -5.82 2.61 -29.12
CA SER A 303 -5.75 2.76 -30.59
C SER A 303 -4.31 2.48 -31.08
N ARG A 304 -4.18 1.91 -32.28
CA ARG A 304 -2.86 1.65 -32.90
C ARG A 304 -1.98 2.91 -32.96
N LYS A 305 -2.59 4.07 -33.20
CA LYS A 305 -1.93 5.38 -33.21
C LYS A 305 -1.40 5.78 -31.83
N ARG A 306 -2.13 5.46 -30.75
CA ARG A 306 -1.68 5.66 -29.36
C ARG A 306 -0.51 4.74 -29.05
N THR A 307 -0.61 3.45 -29.39
CA THR A 307 0.45 2.44 -29.18
C THR A 307 1.80 2.84 -29.80
N MET A 308 1.80 3.33 -31.04
CA MET A 308 3.02 3.76 -31.75
C MET A 308 3.67 5.03 -31.16
N ARG A 309 2.96 5.79 -30.32
CA ARG A 309 3.47 7.02 -29.69
C ARG A 309 3.98 6.81 -28.27
N LEU A 310 3.69 5.66 -27.66
CA LEU A 310 4.14 5.37 -26.30
C LEU A 310 5.64 5.09 -26.31
N SER A 311 6.36 5.70 -25.37
CA SER A 311 7.75 5.32 -25.09
C SER A 311 7.84 3.86 -24.61
N PRO A 312 9.00 3.19 -24.71
CA PRO A 312 9.19 1.84 -24.15
C PRO A 312 8.78 1.73 -22.67
N SER A 313 9.07 2.76 -21.88
CA SER A 313 8.68 2.83 -20.46
C SER A 313 7.16 2.93 -20.29
N GLU A 314 6.48 3.74 -21.11
CA GLU A 314 5.02 3.84 -21.07
C GLU A 314 4.37 2.55 -21.52
N LEU A 315 4.86 1.91 -22.59
CA LEU A 315 4.42 0.60 -23.04
C LEU A 315 4.53 -0.42 -21.90
N GLN A 316 5.67 -0.49 -21.21
CA GLN A 316 5.84 -1.40 -20.08
C GLN A 316 4.86 -1.11 -18.94
N THR A 317 4.50 0.15 -18.72
CA THR A 317 3.58 0.55 -17.63
C THR A 317 2.11 0.32 -18.00
N THR A 318 1.75 0.43 -19.29
CA THR A 318 0.36 0.32 -19.78
C THR A 318 -0.01 -1.09 -20.26
N SER A 319 0.97 -1.98 -20.43
CA SER A 319 0.77 -3.29 -21.07
C SER A 319 0.24 -4.39 -20.15
N ASP A 320 0.22 -4.19 -18.83
CA ASP A 320 -0.30 -5.19 -17.89
C ASP A 320 -1.36 -4.59 -16.93
N PRO A 321 -2.57 -4.34 -17.43
CA PRO A 321 -3.68 -3.90 -16.60
C PRO A 321 -4.05 -5.02 -15.61
N HIS A 322 -3.65 -4.86 -14.36
CA HIS A 322 -3.91 -5.86 -13.32
C HIS A 322 -5.36 -5.90 -12.83
N PHE A 323 -6.22 -5.01 -13.31
CA PHE A 323 -7.64 -4.96 -12.92
C PHE A 323 -8.52 -5.84 -13.82
N THR A 324 -9.65 -6.27 -13.26
CA THR A 324 -10.80 -6.85 -13.96
C THR A 324 -12.08 -6.17 -13.44
N ARG A 325 -13.24 -6.48 -14.03
CA ARG A 325 -14.52 -5.98 -13.50
C ARG A 325 -14.82 -6.55 -12.11
N GLU A 326 -14.29 -7.73 -11.81
CA GLU A 326 -14.32 -8.31 -10.46
C GLU A 326 -13.56 -7.43 -9.46
N THR A 327 -12.37 -6.91 -9.80
CA THR A 327 -11.63 -5.96 -8.94
C THR A 327 -12.50 -4.77 -8.55
N PHE A 328 -13.21 -4.18 -9.51
CA PHE A 328 -14.07 -3.03 -9.24
C PHE A 328 -15.32 -3.43 -8.44
N ALA A 329 -15.96 -4.56 -8.76
CA ALA A 329 -17.09 -5.04 -7.96
C ALA A 329 -16.70 -5.34 -6.50
N MET A 330 -15.51 -5.89 -6.28
CA MET A 330 -14.94 -6.10 -4.95
C MET A 330 -14.72 -4.76 -4.21
N LEU A 331 -14.23 -3.73 -4.92
CA LEU A 331 -14.13 -2.38 -4.37
C LEU A 331 -15.50 -1.86 -3.94
N VAL A 332 -16.52 -1.94 -4.80
CA VAL A 332 -17.86 -1.45 -4.47
C VAL A 332 -18.45 -2.21 -3.28
N ALA A 333 -18.27 -3.53 -3.22
CA ALA A 333 -18.69 -4.34 -2.07
C ALA A 333 -17.97 -3.94 -0.77
N HIS A 334 -16.67 -3.64 -0.86
CA HIS A 334 -15.87 -3.13 0.25
C HIS A 334 -16.37 -1.77 0.73
N VAL A 335 -16.60 -0.85 -0.19
CA VAL A 335 -17.15 0.49 0.08
C VAL A 335 -18.53 0.37 0.71
N LYS A 336 -19.41 -0.49 0.18
CA LYS A 336 -20.73 -0.79 0.75
C LYS A 336 -20.67 -1.28 2.20
N GLY A 337 -19.66 -2.06 2.55
CA GLY A 337 -19.43 -2.48 3.94
C GLY A 337 -19.00 -1.33 4.86
N ARG A 338 -18.32 -0.31 4.33
CA ARG A 338 -17.69 0.78 5.10
C ARG A 338 -18.51 2.08 5.15
N THR A 339 -19.34 2.34 4.15
CA THR A 339 -20.07 3.60 4.02
C THR A 339 -21.57 3.44 4.26
N ARG A 340 -22.25 4.56 4.47
CA ARG A 340 -23.70 4.72 4.57
C ARG A 340 -24.15 5.83 3.63
N LEU A 341 -25.44 5.88 3.32
CA LEU A 341 -26.02 6.84 2.40
C LEU A 341 -26.94 7.80 3.15
N VAL A 342 -26.88 9.08 2.82
CA VAL A 342 -27.77 10.11 3.37
C VAL A 342 -29.13 9.98 2.70
N GLY A 343 -30.15 9.56 3.44
CA GLY A 343 -31.56 9.54 2.98
C GLY A 343 -31.86 8.69 1.73
N ASN A 344 -30.93 7.83 1.30
CA ASN A 344 -30.99 7.10 0.02
C ASN A 344 -30.63 5.63 0.18
N THR A 345 -30.91 4.83 -0.86
CA THR A 345 -30.55 3.41 -0.91
C THR A 345 -29.37 3.17 -1.86
N TRP A 346 -28.69 2.04 -1.67
CA TRP A 346 -27.62 1.61 -2.58
C TRP A 346 -28.10 1.44 -4.02
N SER A 347 -29.39 1.16 -4.24
CA SER A 347 -29.97 1.12 -5.58
C SER A 347 -29.75 2.43 -6.32
N LYS A 348 -29.98 3.57 -5.66
CA LYS A 348 -29.82 4.89 -6.30
C LYS A 348 -28.38 5.17 -6.72
N VAL A 349 -27.40 4.74 -5.93
CA VAL A 349 -25.96 4.84 -6.29
C VAL A 349 -25.68 4.01 -7.54
N MET A 350 -26.22 2.79 -7.61
CA MET A 350 -26.03 1.92 -8.77
C MET A 350 -26.71 2.48 -10.03
N ASP A 351 -27.92 3.04 -9.90
CA ASP A 351 -28.65 3.64 -11.04
C ASP A 351 -27.87 4.84 -11.61
N LEU A 352 -27.31 5.69 -10.73
CA LEU A 352 -26.48 6.83 -11.15
C LEU A 352 -25.16 6.37 -11.77
N LEU A 353 -24.51 5.36 -11.20
CA LEU A 353 -23.29 4.79 -11.76
C LEU A 353 -23.55 4.17 -13.14
N ASP A 354 -24.64 3.42 -13.31
CA ASP A 354 -25.04 2.87 -14.60
C ASP A 354 -25.30 3.99 -15.62
N ALA A 355 -25.98 5.08 -15.21
CA ALA A 355 -26.22 6.24 -16.07
C ALA A 355 -24.92 6.94 -16.50
N LEU A 356 -23.95 7.08 -15.59
CA LEU A 356 -22.62 7.64 -15.90
C LEU A 356 -21.86 6.74 -16.88
N ILE A 357 -21.86 5.42 -16.65
CA ILE A 357 -21.21 4.47 -17.56
C ILE A 357 -21.87 4.49 -18.94
N ALA A 358 -23.21 4.54 -19.00
CA ALA A 358 -23.93 4.63 -20.27
C ALA A 358 -23.65 5.95 -21.00
N HIS A 359 -23.60 7.07 -20.27
CA HIS A 359 -23.30 8.39 -20.84
C HIS A 359 -21.91 8.45 -21.49
N HIS A 360 -20.92 7.82 -20.85
CA HIS A 360 -19.55 7.71 -21.36
C HIS A 360 -19.31 6.42 -22.17
N GLY A 361 -20.37 5.66 -22.50
CA GLY A 361 -20.27 4.27 -22.94
C GLY A 361 -19.49 4.03 -24.24
N ASP A 362 -19.50 5.02 -25.14
CA ASP A 362 -18.74 5.00 -26.40
C ASP A 362 -17.25 5.27 -26.19
N GLU A 363 -16.88 5.89 -25.07
CA GLU A 363 -15.49 6.09 -24.65
C GLU A 363 -14.94 4.77 -24.08
N ASN A 364 -13.74 4.40 -24.49
CA ASN A 364 -12.99 3.27 -23.95
C ASN A 364 -13.71 1.89 -23.96
N SER A 365 -14.61 1.64 -24.91
CA SER A 365 -15.36 0.36 -25.02
C SER A 365 -16.05 -0.02 -23.71
N LEU A 366 -16.48 0.99 -22.93
CA LEU A 366 -17.08 0.83 -21.62
C LEU A 366 -18.31 -0.09 -21.65
N LEU A 367 -19.10 -0.04 -22.73
CA LEU A 367 -20.28 -0.88 -22.92
C LEU A 367 -19.97 -2.37 -23.12
N ASN A 368 -18.83 -2.72 -23.72
CA ASN A 368 -18.48 -4.12 -23.98
C ASN A 368 -18.37 -4.94 -22.68
N TYR A 369 -17.91 -4.29 -21.61
CA TYR A 369 -17.72 -4.93 -20.31
C TYR A 369 -18.82 -4.59 -19.29
N PHE A 370 -19.81 -3.80 -19.69
CA PHE A 370 -20.87 -3.34 -18.79
C PHE A 370 -21.56 -4.52 -18.11
N TYR A 371 -21.91 -5.55 -18.89
CA TYR A 371 -22.56 -6.74 -18.35
C TYR A 371 -21.65 -7.55 -17.44
N ASP A 372 -20.37 -7.77 -17.79
CA ASP A 372 -19.38 -8.39 -16.88
C ASP A 372 -19.37 -7.67 -15.53
N LEU A 373 -19.33 -6.33 -15.54
CA LEU A 373 -19.45 -5.54 -14.31
C LEU A 373 -20.75 -5.83 -13.53
N LYS A 374 -21.93 -5.83 -14.19
CA LYS A 374 -23.20 -6.14 -13.53
C LYS A 374 -23.20 -7.54 -12.91
N HIS A 375 -22.62 -8.54 -13.58
CA HIS A 375 -22.53 -9.91 -13.05
C HIS A 375 -21.64 -9.96 -11.80
N GLN A 376 -20.47 -9.30 -11.85
CA GLN A 376 -19.54 -9.26 -10.70
C GLN A 376 -20.14 -8.53 -9.50
N LEU A 377 -20.86 -7.43 -9.72
CA LEU A 377 -21.56 -6.69 -8.65
C LEU A 377 -22.61 -7.57 -7.94
N ARG A 378 -23.29 -8.46 -8.67
CA ARG A 378 -24.22 -9.44 -8.09
C ARG A 378 -23.49 -10.53 -7.31
N LEU A 379 -22.41 -11.11 -7.87
CA LEU A 379 -21.60 -12.12 -7.18
C LEU A 379 -21.05 -11.62 -5.83
N HIS A 380 -20.69 -10.34 -5.77
CA HIS A 380 -20.16 -9.69 -4.56
C HIS A 380 -21.24 -9.08 -3.65
N GLY A 381 -22.54 -9.34 -3.90
CA GLY A 381 -23.63 -8.90 -3.03
C GLY A 381 -23.87 -7.38 -3.00
N VAL A 382 -23.36 -6.65 -4.00
CA VAL A 382 -23.65 -5.22 -4.17
C VAL A 382 -25.09 -5.05 -4.65
N VAL A 383 -25.47 -5.81 -5.69
CA VAL A 383 -26.82 -5.89 -6.26
C VAL A 383 -27.45 -7.23 -5.84
N PRO A 384 -28.75 -7.28 -5.51
CA PRO A 384 -29.42 -8.54 -5.17
C PRO A 384 -29.27 -9.62 -6.24
N LEU A 385 -29.08 -10.87 -5.81
CA LEU A 385 -29.17 -12.06 -6.67
C LEU A 385 -30.61 -12.56 -6.85
N GLU A 386 -31.57 -12.00 -6.13
CA GLU A 386 -32.95 -12.47 -6.09
C GLU A 386 -33.65 -12.29 -7.44
N GLU A 387 -34.47 -13.29 -7.78
CA GLU A 387 -35.21 -13.37 -9.03
C GLU A 387 -36.62 -12.79 -8.87
N THR A 388 -37.04 -11.93 -9.80
CA THR A 388 -38.44 -11.52 -9.87
C THR A 388 -39.31 -12.68 -10.34
N SER A 389 -40.61 -12.66 -9.98
CA SER A 389 -41.60 -13.60 -10.51
C SER A 389 -41.63 -13.58 -12.05
N GLU A 390 -41.45 -12.42 -12.65
CA GLU A 390 -41.38 -12.19 -14.10
C GLU A 390 -40.19 -12.92 -14.75
N PHE A 391 -39.00 -12.83 -14.14
CA PHE A 391 -37.82 -13.58 -14.59
C PHE A 391 -38.13 -15.08 -14.61
N ARG A 392 -38.60 -15.66 -13.50
CA ARG A 392 -38.86 -17.10 -13.42
C ARG A 392 -39.87 -17.60 -14.44
N ASN A 393 -40.89 -16.82 -14.76
CA ASN A 393 -41.90 -17.19 -15.75
C ASN A 393 -41.36 -17.13 -17.19
N LYS A 394 -40.51 -16.14 -17.50
CA LYS A 394 -39.89 -15.97 -18.83
C LYS A 394 -38.99 -17.14 -19.22
N PHE A 395 -38.18 -17.66 -18.28
CA PHE A 395 -37.14 -18.65 -18.58
C PHE A 395 -37.61 -20.11 -18.61
N ARG A 396 -38.79 -20.43 -18.05
CA ARG A 396 -39.37 -21.79 -18.13
C ARG A 396 -39.73 -22.23 -19.55
N ALA A 397 -39.97 -21.29 -20.46
CA ALA A 397 -40.38 -21.55 -21.83
C ALA A 397 -39.21 -21.69 -22.83
N ILE A 398 -37.96 -21.51 -22.39
CA ILE A 398 -36.77 -21.49 -23.26
C ILE A 398 -36.13 -22.88 -23.30
N GLY A 399 -36.01 -23.46 -24.50
CA GLY A 399 -35.54 -24.83 -24.75
C GLY A 399 -34.31 -25.27 -23.94
N MET A 400 -33.29 -24.42 -23.85
CA MET A 400 -32.04 -24.67 -23.12
C MET A 400 -32.24 -24.90 -21.61
N PHE A 401 -33.27 -24.30 -21.01
CA PHE A 401 -33.55 -24.35 -19.57
C PHE A 401 -34.78 -25.19 -19.20
N THR A 402 -35.44 -25.81 -20.17
CA THR A 402 -36.65 -26.62 -19.96
C THR A 402 -36.46 -27.76 -18.95
N GLN A 403 -35.24 -28.31 -18.88
CA GLN A 403 -34.90 -29.40 -17.96
C GLN A 403 -34.53 -28.90 -16.54
N TRP A 404 -34.46 -27.59 -16.31
CA TRP A 404 -34.03 -27.04 -15.04
C TRP A 404 -35.23 -26.78 -14.14
N THR A 405 -35.22 -27.38 -12.95
CA THR A 405 -36.25 -27.17 -11.92
C THR A 405 -36.32 -25.72 -11.44
N ASN A 406 -35.17 -25.07 -11.35
CA ASN A 406 -35.05 -23.63 -11.15
C ASN A 406 -33.92 -23.07 -12.02
N VAL A 407 -34.18 -21.95 -12.69
CA VAL A 407 -33.20 -21.28 -13.54
C VAL A 407 -32.56 -20.15 -12.72
N PRO A 408 -31.29 -20.28 -12.31
CA PRO A 408 -30.62 -19.25 -11.52
C PRO A 408 -30.48 -17.95 -12.31
N ARG A 409 -30.44 -16.82 -11.61
CA ARG A 409 -30.13 -15.51 -12.21
C ARG A 409 -28.78 -15.50 -12.95
N LEU A 410 -27.75 -16.11 -12.34
CA LEU A 410 -26.41 -16.24 -12.91
C LEU A 410 -26.10 -17.70 -13.23
N VAL A 411 -25.51 -17.91 -14.40
CA VAL A 411 -24.98 -19.21 -14.85
C VAL A 411 -23.50 -19.10 -15.16
N CYS A 412 -22.78 -20.21 -15.04
CA CYS A 412 -21.40 -20.33 -15.43
C CYS A 412 -21.33 -20.92 -16.85
N VAL A 413 -20.76 -20.17 -17.79
CA VAL A 413 -20.39 -20.69 -19.11
C VAL A 413 -19.01 -21.30 -18.99
N VAL A 414 -18.86 -22.53 -19.48
CA VAL A 414 -17.60 -23.26 -19.55
C VAL A 414 -17.28 -23.52 -21.02
N LEU A 415 -16.11 -23.07 -21.46
CA LEU A 415 -15.59 -23.23 -22.81
C LEU A 415 -14.36 -24.15 -22.77
N THR A 416 -14.45 -25.30 -23.44
CA THR A 416 -13.35 -26.23 -23.64
C THR A 416 -12.63 -25.88 -24.93
N VAL A 417 -11.44 -25.30 -24.80
CA VAL A 417 -10.63 -24.84 -25.92
C VAL A 417 -9.61 -25.93 -26.29
N PRO A 418 -9.63 -26.45 -27.53
CA PRO A 418 -8.67 -27.45 -27.97
C PRO A 418 -7.23 -27.01 -27.80
N SER A 419 -6.38 -27.88 -27.27
CA SER A 419 -4.97 -27.57 -26.98
C SER A 419 -4.22 -26.97 -28.18
N SER A 420 -4.49 -27.48 -29.39
CA SER A 420 -3.88 -27.01 -30.65
C SER A 420 -4.19 -25.56 -31.01
N LYS A 421 -5.29 -25.00 -30.50
CA LYS A 421 -5.66 -23.59 -30.74
C LYS A 421 -4.80 -22.62 -29.93
N LEU A 422 -4.03 -23.11 -28.97
CA LEU A 422 -3.17 -22.32 -28.08
C LEU A 422 -1.70 -22.35 -28.54
N ASP A 423 -1.37 -23.05 -29.62
CA ASP A 423 -0.04 -23.08 -30.25
C ASP A 423 0.55 -21.69 -30.55
N PRO A 424 -0.22 -20.67 -30.98
CA PRO A 424 0.31 -19.31 -31.14
C PRO A 424 0.93 -18.72 -29.87
N LEU A 425 0.41 -19.10 -28.69
CA LEU A 425 0.94 -18.69 -27.39
C LEU A 425 2.19 -19.50 -27.05
N ARG A 426 2.14 -20.84 -27.19
CA ARG A 426 3.27 -21.75 -26.91
C ARG A 426 4.51 -21.47 -27.75
N LYS A 427 4.33 -21.02 -29.00
CA LYS A 427 5.46 -20.67 -29.89
C LYS A 427 6.23 -19.43 -29.44
N ARG A 428 5.62 -18.55 -28.65
CA ARG A 428 6.21 -17.26 -28.23
C ARG A 428 6.49 -17.17 -26.73
N CYS A 429 5.80 -17.97 -25.93
CA CYS A 429 5.92 -18.00 -24.48
C CYS A 429 6.43 -19.39 -24.05
N THR A 430 7.50 -19.41 -23.25
CA THR A 430 8.04 -20.65 -22.67
C THR A 430 7.31 -21.08 -21.39
N LEU A 431 6.49 -20.19 -20.83
CA LEU A 431 5.70 -20.38 -19.62
C LEU A 431 4.25 -19.98 -19.87
N GLU A 432 3.36 -20.24 -18.90
CA GLU A 432 1.96 -19.81 -18.94
C GLU A 432 1.86 -18.34 -19.38
N PRO A 433 1.00 -18.04 -20.36
CA PRO A 433 0.98 -16.75 -21.01
C PRO A 433 0.65 -15.63 -20.02
N GLU A 434 1.56 -14.65 -19.92
CA GLU A 434 1.31 -13.37 -19.27
C GLU A 434 0.29 -12.45 -20.00
N PRO A 435 -0.09 -12.63 -21.29
CA PRO A 435 -1.26 -11.92 -21.80
C PRO A 435 -2.55 -12.47 -21.18
N ARG A 436 -3.29 -11.59 -20.49
CA ARG A 436 -4.60 -11.92 -19.93
C ARG A 436 -5.56 -12.32 -21.04
N LEU A 437 -6.23 -13.45 -20.87
CA LEU A 437 -7.29 -13.90 -21.75
C LEU A 437 -8.62 -13.27 -21.32
N VAL A 438 -9.51 -13.06 -22.29
CA VAL A 438 -10.90 -12.68 -22.04
C VAL A 438 -11.82 -13.61 -22.83
N CYS A 439 -13.00 -13.86 -22.27
CA CYS A 439 -14.06 -14.55 -22.98
C CYS A 439 -15.08 -13.53 -23.47
N GLU A 440 -15.62 -13.78 -24.66
CA GLU A 440 -16.70 -12.97 -25.22
C GLU A 440 -17.84 -13.89 -25.64
N HIS A 441 -19.05 -13.35 -25.61
CA HIS A 441 -20.20 -13.96 -26.25
C HIS A 441 -21.03 -12.90 -26.97
N GLY A 442 -21.71 -13.31 -28.03
CA GLY A 442 -22.48 -12.41 -28.87
C GLY A 442 -23.03 -13.12 -30.11
N VAL A 443 -23.66 -12.32 -30.97
CA VAL A 443 -24.32 -12.75 -32.21
C VAL A 443 -23.89 -11.83 -33.35
N ASP A 444 -23.82 -12.36 -34.57
CA ASP A 444 -23.31 -11.61 -35.74
C ASP A 444 -24.13 -10.37 -36.11
N TYR A 445 -25.42 -10.34 -35.72
CA TYR A 445 -26.33 -9.25 -36.04
C TYR A 445 -26.37 -8.15 -34.96
N GLU A 446 -25.68 -8.33 -33.83
CA GLU A 446 -25.52 -7.28 -32.82
C GLU A 446 -24.12 -6.66 -32.91
N PRO A 447 -24.00 -5.34 -32.81
CA PRO A 447 -22.70 -4.66 -32.91
C PRO A 447 -21.85 -4.82 -31.64
N LEU A 448 -22.44 -5.27 -30.53
CA LEU A 448 -21.81 -5.31 -29.21
C LEU A 448 -21.41 -6.74 -28.84
N ASP A 449 -20.10 -6.98 -28.77
CA ASP A 449 -19.54 -8.22 -28.22
C ASP A 449 -19.49 -8.10 -26.68
N LEU A 450 -20.13 -9.02 -25.95
CA LEU A 450 -20.20 -9.01 -24.47
C LEU A 450 -18.93 -9.62 -23.88
N THR A 451 -18.05 -8.78 -23.34
CA THR A 451 -16.70 -9.16 -22.89
C THR A 451 -16.63 -9.43 -21.39
N HIS A 452 -16.07 -10.59 -21.04
CA HIS A 452 -15.80 -11.04 -19.67
C HIS A 452 -14.30 -11.07 -19.39
N SER A 453 -13.88 -10.22 -18.46
CA SER A 453 -12.50 -10.13 -17.96
C SER A 453 -12.23 -11.02 -16.76
N SER A 454 -13.29 -11.43 -16.06
CA SER A 454 -13.22 -12.16 -14.78
C SER A 454 -13.40 -13.66 -15.02
N ILE A 455 -12.46 -14.25 -15.77
CA ILE A 455 -12.46 -15.66 -16.14
C ILE A 455 -11.59 -16.48 -15.17
N HIS A 456 -11.85 -17.78 -15.10
CA HIS A 456 -10.94 -18.75 -14.49
C HIS A 456 -10.63 -19.84 -15.51
N ALA A 457 -9.38 -20.29 -15.57
CA ALA A 457 -8.94 -21.29 -16.54
C ALA A 457 -8.14 -22.40 -15.86
N ALA A 458 -8.23 -23.61 -16.38
CA ALA A 458 -7.42 -24.74 -15.95
C ALA A 458 -7.17 -25.69 -17.12
N TRP A 459 -5.96 -26.23 -17.20
CA TRP A 459 -5.63 -27.28 -18.16
C TRP A 459 -6.20 -28.60 -17.68
N GLY A 460 -6.88 -29.34 -18.55
CA GLY A 460 -7.46 -30.63 -18.18
C GLY A 460 -8.79 -30.92 -18.87
N LYS A 461 -9.60 -31.75 -18.21
CA LYS A 461 -10.87 -32.24 -18.74
C LYS A 461 -12.04 -31.95 -17.79
N CYS A 462 -13.13 -31.41 -18.33
CA CYS A 462 -14.37 -31.24 -17.60
C CYS A 462 -15.14 -32.58 -17.56
N ILE A 463 -15.47 -33.08 -16.36
CA ILE A 463 -16.13 -34.37 -16.15
C ILE A 463 -17.39 -34.24 -15.30
N PRO A 464 -18.47 -35.00 -15.59
CA PRO A 464 -19.68 -34.98 -14.77
C PRO A 464 -19.42 -35.58 -13.38
N LEU A 465 -20.01 -34.95 -12.35
CA LEU A 465 -19.95 -35.42 -10.97
C LEU A 465 -21.19 -36.24 -10.62
N ASP A 466 -20.98 -37.30 -9.82
CA ASP A 466 -22.03 -38.19 -9.29
C ASP A 466 -22.93 -38.84 -10.35
N GLY A 467 -22.42 -38.99 -11.59
CA GLY A 467 -23.21 -39.48 -12.71
C GLY A 467 -24.34 -38.53 -13.15
N SER A 468 -24.39 -37.31 -12.62
CA SER A 468 -25.35 -36.27 -13.00
C SER A 468 -24.83 -35.45 -14.18
N ASN A 469 -25.73 -35.05 -15.09
CA ASN A 469 -25.41 -34.11 -16.17
C ASN A 469 -25.51 -32.64 -15.73
N GLU A 470 -25.72 -32.37 -14.44
CA GLU A 470 -25.93 -31.00 -13.91
C GLU A 470 -24.71 -30.42 -13.20
N ARG A 471 -23.85 -31.27 -12.63
CA ARG A 471 -22.63 -30.84 -11.91
C ARG A 471 -21.39 -31.41 -12.57
N TYR A 472 -20.35 -30.59 -12.65
CA TYR A 472 -19.09 -30.96 -13.27
C TYR A 472 -17.91 -30.59 -12.38
N GLY A 473 -16.85 -31.38 -12.47
CA GLY A 473 -15.54 -31.09 -11.91
C GLY A 473 -14.49 -31.03 -13.02
N ILE A 474 -13.28 -30.58 -12.69
CA ILE A 474 -12.14 -30.55 -13.61
C ILE A 474 -11.11 -31.58 -13.13
N GLU A 475 -10.80 -32.53 -14.00
CA GLU A 475 -9.62 -33.37 -13.88
C GLU A 475 -8.44 -32.60 -14.47
N GLU A 476 -7.58 -32.08 -13.60
CA GLU A 476 -6.49 -31.18 -13.97
C GLU A 476 -5.32 -31.92 -14.62
N ASP A 477 -4.76 -31.37 -15.70
CA ASP A 477 -3.54 -31.86 -16.31
C ASP A 477 -2.32 -31.46 -15.44
N PRO A 478 -1.55 -32.44 -14.91
CA PRO A 478 -0.39 -32.13 -14.09
C PRO A 478 0.72 -31.40 -14.85
N GLU A 479 0.81 -31.55 -16.18
CA GLU A 479 1.80 -30.87 -17.03
C GLU A 479 1.37 -29.44 -17.44
N GLY A 480 0.12 -29.06 -17.16
CA GLY A 480 -0.39 -27.70 -17.33
C GLY A 480 -0.19 -27.16 -18.75
N PHE A 481 0.43 -25.99 -18.87
CA PHE A 481 0.68 -25.32 -20.17
C PHE A 481 1.47 -26.17 -21.18
N GLN A 482 2.39 -27.01 -20.68
CA GLN A 482 3.22 -27.90 -21.49
C GLN A 482 2.55 -29.24 -21.79
N GLY A 483 1.43 -29.52 -21.11
CA GLY A 483 0.64 -30.72 -21.31
C GLY A 483 -0.12 -30.73 -22.64
N THR A 484 -0.78 -31.85 -22.90
CA THR A 484 -1.54 -32.09 -24.13
C THR A 484 -3.04 -31.87 -23.97
N SER A 485 -3.51 -31.67 -22.73
CA SER A 485 -4.93 -31.46 -22.45
C SER A 485 -5.44 -30.14 -23.01
N ASP A 486 -6.76 -30.08 -23.15
CA ASP A 486 -7.48 -28.88 -23.52
C ASP A 486 -7.49 -27.86 -22.37
N LEU A 487 -7.79 -26.61 -22.70
CA LEU A 487 -7.95 -25.53 -21.72
C LEU A 487 -9.44 -25.37 -21.41
N VAL A 488 -9.82 -25.63 -20.17
CA VAL A 488 -11.18 -25.38 -19.66
C VAL A 488 -11.23 -23.97 -19.10
N VAL A 489 -12.00 -23.09 -19.74
CA VAL A 489 -12.19 -21.69 -19.34
C VAL A 489 -13.61 -21.48 -18.83
N SER A 490 -13.80 -20.75 -17.74
CA SER A 490 -15.11 -20.52 -17.14
C SER A 490 -15.33 -19.06 -16.75
N PHE A 491 -16.56 -18.57 -16.95
CA PHE A 491 -16.98 -17.23 -16.55
C PHE A 491 -18.47 -17.18 -16.18
N TRP A 492 -18.84 -16.21 -15.35
CA TRP A 492 -20.24 -16.01 -14.94
C TRP A 492 -20.94 -15.00 -15.86
N THR A 493 -22.20 -15.26 -16.19
CA THR A 493 -23.06 -14.34 -16.95
C THR A 493 -24.53 -14.45 -16.51
N ASP A 494 -25.32 -13.42 -16.76
CA ASP A 494 -26.77 -13.44 -16.56
C ASP A 494 -27.39 -14.41 -17.56
N THR A 495 -28.30 -15.26 -17.08
CA THR A 495 -29.05 -16.23 -17.89
C THR A 495 -29.75 -15.57 -19.08
N GLU A 496 -30.17 -14.31 -18.94
CA GLU A 496 -30.86 -13.56 -20.00
C GLU A 496 -29.98 -13.26 -21.21
N MET A 497 -28.66 -13.18 -21.02
CA MET A 497 -27.71 -12.83 -22.06
C MET A 497 -27.40 -13.99 -23.00
N LEU A 498 -27.83 -15.21 -22.66
CA LEU A 498 -27.58 -16.42 -23.45
C LEU A 498 -28.73 -16.82 -24.37
N ILE A 499 -29.82 -16.06 -24.39
CA ILE A 499 -31.04 -16.37 -25.15
C ILE A 499 -30.97 -16.09 -26.65
N PRO A 500 -30.32 -14.99 -27.13
CA PRO A 500 -30.40 -14.62 -28.54
C PRO A 500 -30.02 -15.77 -29.49
N PRO A 501 -30.80 -16.02 -30.57
CA PRO A 501 -30.53 -17.12 -31.49
C PRO A 501 -29.18 -16.93 -32.19
N GLY A 502 -28.44 -18.03 -32.35
CA GLY A 502 -27.11 -17.99 -32.98
C GLY A 502 -25.99 -17.51 -32.04
N MET A 503 -26.22 -17.48 -30.73
CA MET A 503 -25.21 -17.12 -29.72
C MET A 503 -23.92 -17.95 -29.90
N ARG A 504 -22.79 -17.25 -29.92
CA ARG A 504 -21.45 -17.87 -29.94
C ARG A 504 -20.64 -17.40 -28.74
N VAL A 505 -19.68 -18.22 -28.35
CA VAL A 505 -18.73 -17.94 -27.27
C VAL A 505 -17.33 -18.11 -27.83
N TRP A 506 -16.43 -17.18 -27.51
CA TRP A 506 -15.04 -17.27 -27.95
C TRP A 506 -14.05 -16.80 -26.90
N LEU A 507 -12.84 -17.34 -27.01
CA LEU A 507 -11.68 -16.98 -26.22
C LEU A 507 -10.76 -16.11 -27.09
N ARG A 508 -10.28 -15.01 -26.53
CA ARG A 508 -9.28 -14.15 -27.19
C ARG A 508 -8.27 -13.59 -26.20
N ILE A 509 -7.21 -13.02 -26.74
CA ILE A 509 -6.27 -12.23 -25.95
C ILE A 509 -6.88 -10.86 -25.65
N ARG A 510 -6.78 -10.39 -24.40
CA ARG A 510 -7.18 -9.03 -24.01
C ARG A 510 -6.44 -8.02 -24.89
N ASP A 511 -7.17 -7.02 -25.38
CA ASP A 511 -6.60 -6.02 -26.28
C ASP A 511 -5.72 -5.04 -25.50
N THR A 512 -4.43 -5.37 -25.38
CA THR A 512 -3.40 -4.49 -24.80
C THR A 512 -2.44 -4.02 -25.90
N PRO A 513 -1.71 -2.90 -25.70
CA PRO A 513 -0.69 -2.46 -26.65
C PRO A 513 0.31 -3.59 -26.98
N HIS A 514 0.74 -4.33 -25.95
CA HIS A 514 1.64 -5.47 -26.09
C HIS A 514 1.02 -6.63 -26.88
N ALA A 515 -0.24 -6.98 -26.60
CA ALA A 515 -0.93 -8.05 -27.31
C ALA A 515 -1.14 -7.70 -28.79
N THR A 516 -1.52 -6.45 -29.07
CA THR A 516 -1.71 -5.96 -30.44
C THR A 516 -0.40 -5.97 -31.24
N VAL A 517 0.73 -5.57 -30.64
CA VAL A 517 2.04 -5.60 -31.33
C VAL A 517 2.50 -7.03 -31.61
N ASN A 518 2.26 -7.96 -30.68
CA ASN A 518 2.81 -9.31 -30.80
C ASN A 518 1.91 -10.28 -31.57
N PHE A 519 0.59 -10.22 -31.37
CA PHE A 519 -0.30 -11.30 -31.80
C PHE A 519 -1.26 -10.93 -32.93
N ARG A 520 -1.43 -9.64 -33.24
CA ARG A 520 -2.42 -9.20 -34.25
C ARG A 520 -2.16 -9.76 -35.64
N ASP A 521 -0.90 -9.87 -36.06
CA ASP A 521 -0.56 -10.40 -37.38
C ASP A 521 -0.80 -11.91 -37.49
N ILE A 522 -0.90 -12.62 -36.35
CA ILE A 522 -1.15 -14.07 -36.29
C ILE A 522 -2.64 -14.37 -36.08
N LEU A 523 -3.28 -13.68 -35.13
CA LEU A 523 -4.65 -13.96 -34.68
C LEU A 523 -5.69 -13.02 -35.30
N GLY A 524 -5.26 -12.11 -36.17
CA GLY A 524 -6.11 -11.12 -36.80
C GLY A 524 -6.52 -9.97 -35.86
N PRO A 525 -7.39 -9.06 -36.34
CA PRO A 525 -7.72 -7.82 -35.63
C PRO A 525 -8.48 -8.01 -34.32
N LYS A 526 -9.18 -9.13 -34.13
CA LYS A 526 -9.91 -9.46 -32.89
C LYS A 526 -9.09 -10.32 -31.90
N LEU A 527 -7.84 -10.66 -32.22
CA LEU A 527 -6.96 -11.50 -31.38
C LEU A 527 -7.59 -12.83 -30.91
N LYS A 528 -8.47 -13.41 -31.72
CA LYS A 528 -9.30 -14.58 -31.37
C LYS A 528 -8.47 -15.86 -31.43
N LEU A 529 -8.56 -16.68 -30.37
CA LEU A 529 -7.89 -17.98 -30.26
C LEU A 529 -8.81 -19.12 -30.68
N PHE A 530 -10.05 -19.11 -30.18
CA PHE A 530 -11.02 -20.17 -30.43
C PHE A 530 -12.45 -19.65 -30.28
N GLU A 531 -13.39 -20.25 -31.00
CA GLU A 531 -14.81 -19.92 -30.98
C GLU A 531 -15.65 -21.18 -31.16
N SER A 532 -16.80 -21.23 -30.49
CA SER A 532 -17.82 -22.26 -30.71
C SER A 532 -19.23 -21.69 -30.51
N ALA A 533 -20.22 -22.39 -31.06
CA ALA A 533 -21.63 -22.07 -30.84
C ALA A 533 -22.03 -22.43 -29.39
N LEU A 534 -22.89 -21.63 -28.76
CA LEU A 534 -23.37 -21.89 -27.40
C LEU A 534 -24.02 -23.28 -27.26
N ILE A 535 -24.66 -23.76 -28.32
CA ILE A 535 -25.37 -25.04 -28.37
C ILE A 535 -24.45 -26.26 -28.56
N ASP A 536 -23.17 -26.05 -28.88
CA ASP A 536 -22.21 -27.12 -29.10
C ASP A 536 -21.72 -27.68 -27.76
N ARG A 537 -22.38 -28.74 -27.31
CA ARG A 537 -22.09 -29.39 -26.01
C ARG A 537 -20.71 -30.03 -25.92
N ASN A 538 -19.99 -30.21 -27.03
CA ASN A 538 -18.62 -30.73 -26.99
C ASN A 538 -17.64 -29.66 -26.50
N HIS A 539 -17.93 -28.40 -26.78
CA HIS A 539 -17.06 -27.27 -26.46
C HIS A 539 -17.65 -26.31 -25.42
N VAL A 540 -18.97 -26.26 -25.26
CA VAL A 540 -19.63 -25.30 -24.39
C VAL A 540 -20.61 -25.99 -23.44
N LEU A 541 -20.45 -25.72 -22.14
CA LEU A 541 -21.39 -26.13 -21.09
C LEU A 541 -21.95 -24.89 -20.39
N VAL A 542 -23.24 -24.91 -20.07
CA VAL A 542 -23.91 -23.89 -19.25
C VAL A 542 -24.31 -24.55 -17.93
N LEU A 543 -23.69 -24.12 -16.83
CA LEU A 543 -23.77 -24.77 -15.53
C LEU A 543 -24.31 -23.84 -14.45
N ARG A 544 -24.93 -24.41 -13.41
CA ARG A 544 -25.40 -23.64 -12.23
C ARG A 544 -24.27 -23.30 -11.26
N GLU A 545 -23.26 -24.16 -11.20
CA GLU A 545 -22.07 -24.01 -10.35
C GLU A 545 -20.83 -24.07 -11.24
N ARG A 546 -19.81 -23.28 -10.92
CA ARG A 546 -18.55 -23.30 -11.66
C ARG A 546 -17.76 -24.56 -11.28
N PRO A 547 -17.27 -25.34 -12.25
CA PRO A 547 -16.54 -26.56 -11.96
C PRO A 547 -15.17 -26.26 -11.31
N MET A 548 -14.75 -27.10 -10.37
CA MET A 548 -13.43 -27.06 -9.73
C MET A 548 -12.82 -28.46 -9.71
N GLY A 549 -11.55 -28.56 -9.28
CA GLY A 549 -10.89 -29.83 -9.01
C GLY A 549 -11.41 -30.50 -7.74
N LEU A 550 -10.93 -31.73 -7.48
CA LEU A 550 -11.24 -32.50 -6.27
C LEU A 550 -12.75 -32.76 -6.04
N SER A 551 -13.51 -32.91 -7.13
CA SER A 551 -14.97 -33.11 -7.10
C SER A 551 -15.74 -31.99 -6.38
N GLN A 552 -15.18 -30.79 -6.34
CA GLN A 552 -15.81 -29.60 -5.77
C GLN A 552 -16.38 -28.68 -6.86
N THR A 553 -17.25 -27.76 -6.45
CA THR A 553 -17.85 -26.74 -7.30
C THR A 553 -17.90 -25.39 -6.58
N GLN A 554 -17.81 -24.30 -7.33
CA GLN A 554 -17.92 -22.95 -6.82
C GLN A 554 -19.33 -22.40 -7.04
N LYS A 555 -19.99 -22.02 -5.93
CA LYS A 555 -21.31 -21.40 -5.94
C LYS A 555 -21.23 -19.88 -6.22
N PRO A 556 -22.26 -19.29 -6.85
CA PRO A 556 -22.28 -17.85 -7.15
C PRO A 556 -22.43 -16.98 -5.88
N GLY A 557 -23.23 -17.39 -4.90
CA GLY A 557 -23.56 -16.59 -3.69
C GLY A 557 -22.51 -16.56 -2.58
N ARG A 558 -21.25 -16.97 -2.84
CA ARG A 558 -20.24 -17.21 -1.78
C ARG A 558 -19.75 -15.96 -1.03
N TYR A 559 -19.89 -14.77 -1.62
CA TYR A 559 -19.49 -13.50 -1.00
C TYR A 559 -20.65 -12.78 -0.29
N ILE A 560 -21.88 -13.30 -0.38
CA ILE A 560 -23.04 -12.67 0.22
C ILE A 560 -23.01 -12.95 1.72
N ILE A 561 -22.84 -11.87 2.49
CA ILE A 561 -22.77 -11.92 3.94
C ILE A 561 -23.78 -10.91 4.47
N SER A 562 -24.54 -11.31 5.51
CA SER A 562 -25.51 -10.46 6.17
C SER A 562 -24.88 -9.14 6.62
N SER A 563 -25.59 -8.04 6.38
CA SER A 563 -25.14 -6.71 6.83
C SER A 563 -24.94 -6.71 8.34
N PRO A 564 -23.78 -6.25 8.85
CA PRO A 564 -23.65 -5.98 10.28
C PRO A 564 -24.67 -4.91 10.70
N MET A 565 -25.25 -5.08 11.89
CA MET A 565 -26.14 -4.12 12.54
C MET A 565 -25.50 -2.73 12.60
N SER A 566 -26.32 -1.69 12.44
CA SER A 566 -25.90 -0.29 12.58
C SER A 566 -25.34 -0.04 13.98
N PRO A 567 -24.06 0.36 14.12
CA PRO A 567 -23.60 0.87 15.39
C PRO A 567 -24.26 2.24 15.66
N PRO A 568 -24.69 2.53 16.89
CA PRO A 568 -25.08 3.88 17.28
C PRO A 568 -23.85 4.81 17.26
N GLY A 569 -23.99 6.04 16.76
CA GLY A 569 -22.89 7.00 16.74
C GLY A 569 -23.14 8.25 15.89
N ASP A 570 -22.18 9.18 15.91
CA ASP A 570 -22.15 10.40 15.12
C ASP A 570 -22.10 10.13 13.60
N GLU A 571 -22.78 10.97 12.81
CA GLU A 571 -22.82 10.89 11.36
C GLU A 571 -21.73 11.78 10.73
N TYR A 572 -20.82 11.18 9.95
CA TYR A 572 -19.75 11.91 9.25
C TYR A 572 -20.03 11.90 7.77
N GLN A 573 -20.58 12.99 7.26
CA GLN A 573 -20.83 13.17 5.84
C GLN A 573 -19.59 13.69 5.12
N VAL A 574 -19.17 13.02 4.05
CA VAL A 574 -18.11 13.52 3.17
C VAL A 574 -18.74 14.44 2.12
N LYS A 575 -18.11 15.59 1.86
CA LYS A 575 -18.48 16.50 0.77
C LYS A 575 -17.42 16.48 -0.32
N THR A 576 -17.83 16.09 -1.52
CA THR A 576 -17.02 16.05 -2.73
C THR A 576 -17.26 17.26 -3.61
N GLU A 577 -16.27 17.63 -4.41
CA GLU A 577 -16.40 18.67 -5.44
C GLU A 577 -15.75 18.17 -6.73
N PHE A 578 -16.57 17.91 -7.75
CA PHE A 578 -16.13 17.34 -9.02
C PHE A 578 -15.79 18.45 -10.02
N LYS A 579 -14.68 19.15 -9.78
CA LYS A 579 -14.11 20.11 -10.74
C LYS A 579 -12.93 19.52 -11.52
N ASP A 580 -12.15 18.66 -10.88
CA ASP A 580 -10.99 17.95 -11.45
C ASP A 580 -10.95 16.53 -10.86
N PRO A 581 -10.78 15.47 -11.66
CA PRO A 581 -10.62 14.08 -11.18
C PRO A 581 -9.52 13.91 -10.13
N LYS A 582 -8.54 14.82 -10.06
CA LYS A 582 -7.42 14.76 -9.11
C LYS A 582 -7.71 15.42 -7.75
N ASP A 583 -8.77 16.22 -7.63
CA ASP A 583 -9.12 16.96 -6.40
C ASP A 583 -10.59 16.76 -6.00
N THR A 584 -11.03 15.50 -6.00
CA THR A 584 -12.44 15.11 -5.85
C THR A 584 -13.01 15.28 -4.45
N ILE A 585 -12.19 15.26 -3.40
CA ILE A 585 -12.66 15.40 -2.00
C ILE A 585 -12.06 16.63 -1.35
N HIS A 586 -12.94 17.58 -1.03
CA HIS A 586 -12.56 18.86 -0.46
C HIS A 586 -12.70 18.87 1.07
N SER A 587 -13.82 18.40 1.62
CA SER A 587 -14.12 18.55 3.05
C SER A 587 -14.98 17.43 3.62
N ILE A 588 -14.93 17.27 4.94
CA ILE A 588 -15.77 16.36 5.72
C ILE A 588 -16.65 17.21 6.64
N VAL A 589 -17.92 16.84 6.76
CA VAL A 589 -18.92 17.44 7.65
C VAL A 589 -19.28 16.42 8.71
N ALA A 590 -18.91 16.69 9.96
CA ALA A 590 -19.45 15.96 11.10
C ALA A 590 -20.82 16.55 11.45
N ARG A 591 -21.89 15.76 11.32
CA ARG A 591 -23.24 16.10 11.75
C ARG A 591 -23.47 15.52 13.12
N VAL A 592 -23.58 16.39 14.11
CA VAL A 592 -23.69 16.03 15.51
C VAL A 592 -25.14 16.21 15.93
N LYS A 593 -25.84 15.08 16.07
CA LYS A 593 -27.21 15.09 16.61
C LYS A 593 -27.18 15.23 18.12
N ILE A 594 -28.00 16.15 18.63
CA ILE A 594 -28.10 16.43 20.06
C ILE A 594 -29.39 15.79 20.59
N ASP A 595 -29.25 14.61 21.21
CA ASP A 595 -30.39 13.85 21.70
C ASP A 595 -30.74 14.17 23.17
N SER A 596 -29.77 14.60 23.99
CA SER A 596 -30.02 14.93 25.40
C SER A 596 -30.84 16.22 25.55
N GLU A 597 -31.92 16.16 26.33
CA GLU A 597 -32.76 17.33 26.63
C GLU A 597 -31.96 18.47 27.29
N THR A 598 -30.95 18.14 28.10
CA THR A 598 -30.06 19.15 28.71
C THR A 598 -29.24 19.87 27.64
N ASP A 599 -28.69 19.12 26.68
CA ASP A 599 -27.88 19.68 25.61
C ASP A 599 -28.74 20.42 24.58
N LYS A 600 -29.98 19.98 24.32
CA LYS A 600 -30.95 20.69 23.49
C LYS A 600 -31.33 22.04 24.11
N ALA A 601 -31.58 22.07 25.41
CA ALA A 601 -31.86 23.31 26.13
C ALA A 601 -30.67 24.29 26.03
N GLN A 602 -29.44 23.80 26.22
CA GLN A 602 -28.24 24.61 26.00
C GLN A 602 -28.10 25.09 24.56
N LEU A 603 -28.30 24.21 23.57
CA LEU A 603 -28.24 24.52 22.15
C LEU A 603 -29.22 25.63 21.73
N SER A 604 -30.41 25.66 22.35
CA SER A 604 -31.41 26.70 22.11
C SER A 604 -30.91 28.09 22.54
N GLN A 605 -30.14 28.16 23.63
CA GLN A 605 -29.69 29.40 24.26
C GLN A 605 -28.37 29.93 23.70
N ILE A 606 -27.47 29.06 23.21
CA ILE A 606 -26.16 29.51 22.71
C ILE A 606 -26.28 30.38 21.45
N LYS A 607 -25.38 31.35 21.34
CA LYS A 607 -25.20 32.16 20.11
C LYS A 607 -24.11 31.62 19.20
N LYS A 608 -23.12 30.91 19.75
CA LYS A 608 -21.95 30.39 19.04
C LYS A 608 -21.48 29.08 19.66
N ALA A 609 -21.00 28.18 18.82
CA ALA A 609 -20.28 26.96 19.19
C ALA A 609 -18.87 27.03 18.59
N GLY A 610 -17.90 26.39 19.26
CA GLY A 610 -16.50 26.38 18.85
C GLY A 610 -16.02 24.96 18.60
N ALA A 611 -15.13 24.78 17.64
CA ALA A 611 -14.45 23.52 17.41
C ALA A 611 -12.93 23.77 17.41
N THR A 612 -12.20 23.03 18.25
CA THR A 612 -10.74 23.17 18.40
C THR A 612 -10.03 21.87 18.04
N PRO A 613 -8.92 21.92 17.28
CA PRO A 613 -8.13 20.72 17.00
C PRO A 613 -7.49 20.14 18.26
N ILE A 614 -7.62 18.82 18.43
CA ILE A 614 -7.00 18.06 19.53
C ILE A 614 -6.17 16.86 19.00
N GLY A 615 -6.23 16.59 17.70
CA GLY A 615 -5.44 15.56 17.02
C GLY A 615 -5.41 15.78 15.50
N PRO A 616 -4.65 14.95 14.76
CA PRO A 616 -4.61 15.01 13.30
C PRO A 616 -5.95 14.64 12.64
N CYS A 617 -6.76 13.81 13.30
CA CYS A 617 -8.07 13.37 12.83
C CYS A 617 -9.19 13.72 13.84
N SER A 618 -8.92 14.55 14.85
CA SER A 618 -9.85 14.77 15.97
C SER A 618 -10.01 16.24 16.36
N LEU A 619 -11.24 16.65 16.64
CA LEU A 619 -11.61 17.99 17.13
C LEU A 619 -12.44 17.90 18.42
N GLU A 620 -12.27 18.84 19.35
CA GLU A 620 -13.18 19.06 20.47
C GLU A 620 -14.23 20.10 20.05
N LEU A 621 -15.50 19.69 19.97
CA LEU A 621 -16.65 20.56 19.83
C LEU A 621 -17.09 21.04 21.22
N THR A 622 -17.25 22.34 21.36
CA THR A 622 -17.70 23.02 22.59
C THR A 622 -18.95 23.84 22.30
N PHE A 623 -19.99 23.62 23.10
CA PHE A 623 -21.24 24.35 23.02
C PHE A 623 -21.88 24.43 24.41
N GLY A 624 -22.11 25.64 24.92
CA GLY A 624 -22.54 25.81 26.31
C GLY A 624 -21.49 25.28 27.28
N THR A 625 -21.88 24.38 28.18
CA THR A 625 -20.95 23.66 29.07
C THR A 625 -20.55 22.29 28.52
N SER A 626 -21.17 21.86 27.42
CA SER A 626 -21.00 20.53 26.86
C SER A 626 -19.78 20.47 25.92
N LYS A 627 -19.07 19.34 26.01
CA LYS A 627 -17.88 19.04 25.20
C LYS A 627 -18.06 17.69 24.53
N ARG A 628 -17.72 17.60 23.25
CA ARG A 628 -17.79 16.36 22.47
C ARG A 628 -16.57 16.21 21.57
N ILE A 629 -15.99 15.02 21.53
CA ILE A 629 -14.86 14.72 20.65
C ILE A 629 -15.37 14.17 19.31
N LEU A 630 -15.09 14.89 18.24
CA LEU A 630 -15.36 14.50 16.85
C LEU A 630 -14.14 13.79 16.28
N ARG A 631 -14.34 12.61 15.69
CA ARG A 631 -13.28 11.73 15.15
C ARG A 631 -13.51 11.51 13.66
N PHE A 632 -12.72 12.20 12.85
CA PHE A 632 -12.80 12.16 11.41
C PHE A 632 -12.12 10.89 10.85
N PRO A 633 -12.66 10.29 9.78
CA PRO A 633 -12.14 9.05 9.19
C PRO A 633 -10.84 9.24 8.40
N TYR A 634 -10.37 10.49 8.26
CA TYR A 634 -9.17 10.87 7.54
C TYR A 634 -8.61 12.16 8.15
N PRO A 635 -7.30 12.43 8.07
CA PRO A 635 -6.72 13.67 8.57
C PRO A 635 -7.36 14.93 7.97
N VAL A 636 -7.66 15.90 8.84
CA VAL A 636 -8.34 17.14 8.45
C VAL A 636 -7.40 18.32 8.57
N SER A 637 -7.60 19.31 7.70
CA SER A 637 -6.98 20.61 7.87
C SER A 637 -7.47 21.23 9.18
N GLN A 638 -6.55 21.87 9.89
CA GLN A 638 -6.86 22.57 11.14
C GLN A 638 -7.18 24.05 10.90
N THR A 639 -7.23 24.48 9.63
CA THR A 639 -7.63 25.81 9.21
C THR A 639 -9.02 25.78 8.58
N ASN A 640 -9.71 26.92 8.55
CA ASN A 640 -11.02 27.08 7.90
C ASN A 640 -12.13 26.16 8.45
N ILE A 641 -12.09 25.86 9.76
CA ILE A 641 -13.13 25.10 10.46
C ILE A 641 -14.41 25.95 10.53
N ARG A 642 -15.53 25.41 10.04
CA ARG A 642 -16.83 26.10 10.07
C ARG A 642 -17.81 25.31 10.93
N VAL A 643 -18.42 25.99 11.89
CA VAL A 643 -19.44 25.42 12.78
C VAL A 643 -20.77 26.10 12.48
N ASN A 644 -21.78 25.32 12.12
CA ASN A 644 -23.12 25.79 11.82
C ASN A 644 -24.13 25.15 12.78
N ILE A 645 -24.97 25.97 13.43
CA ILE A 645 -25.93 25.52 14.44
C ILE A 645 -27.33 25.51 13.82
N LYS A 646 -27.98 24.34 13.80
CA LYS A 646 -29.35 24.17 13.32
C LYS A 646 -30.29 23.95 14.51
N LYS A 647 -30.68 25.03 15.19
CA LYS A 647 -31.48 24.97 16.42
C LYS A 647 -32.81 24.24 16.26
N SER A 648 -33.52 24.45 15.15
CA SER A 648 -34.81 23.79 14.88
C SER A 648 -34.70 22.28 14.68
N ALA A 649 -33.56 21.78 14.21
CA ALA A 649 -33.28 20.36 14.02
C ALA A 649 -32.54 19.72 15.22
N SER A 650 -32.13 20.53 16.21
CA SER A 650 -31.25 20.11 17.31
C SER A 650 -29.91 19.51 16.85
N ASP A 651 -29.33 20.08 15.79
CA ASP A 651 -28.10 19.57 15.17
C ASP A 651 -26.99 20.64 15.09
N ILE A 652 -25.73 20.18 15.11
CA ILE A 652 -24.55 20.99 14.80
C ILE A 652 -23.79 20.36 13.64
N ASP A 653 -23.56 21.13 12.58
CA ASP A 653 -22.68 20.74 11.47
C ASP A 653 -21.29 21.35 11.67
N VAL A 654 -20.25 20.52 11.72
CA VAL A 654 -18.85 20.95 11.72
C VAL A 654 -18.20 20.56 10.41
N THR A 655 -17.94 21.54 9.54
CA THR A 655 -17.28 21.35 8.25
C THR A 655 -15.80 21.64 8.35
N VAL A 656 -14.97 20.69 7.93
CA VAL A 656 -13.50 20.81 7.89
C VAL A 656 -12.91 20.35 6.56
N PRO A 657 -11.93 21.09 5.99
CA PRO A 657 -11.23 20.62 4.80
C PRO A 657 -10.41 19.36 5.10
N ILE A 658 -10.19 18.51 4.09
CA ILE A 658 -9.24 17.41 4.20
C ILE A 658 -7.81 17.94 4.24
N SER A 659 -6.95 17.30 5.03
CA SER A 659 -5.52 17.61 5.03
C SER A 659 -4.89 17.17 3.71
N LYS A 660 -4.33 18.13 2.97
CA LYS A 660 -3.53 17.90 1.77
C LYS A 660 -2.04 17.89 2.12
N PRO A 661 -1.21 17.06 1.47
CA PRO A 661 0.23 17.11 1.66
C PRO A 661 0.75 18.37 1.01
N ILE A 662 0.89 19.42 1.80
CA ILE A 662 1.60 20.69 1.57
C ILE A 662 1.05 21.77 2.52
N GLU A 663 -0.19 21.61 2.97
CA GLU A 663 -0.94 22.54 3.81
C GLU A 663 -0.70 22.30 5.31
N THR A 664 -0.92 23.34 6.11
CA THR A 664 -0.96 23.24 7.58
C THR A 664 -2.18 22.46 8.04
N GLY A 665 -1.98 21.37 8.77
CA GLY A 665 -3.05 20.54 9.35
C GLY A 665 -2.70 19.06 9.33
N GLY A 666 -3.58 18.20 9.82
CA GLY A 666 -3.34 16.74 9.88
C GLY A 666 -2.12 16.35 10.72
N TYR A 667 -1.37 15.36 10.27
CA TYR A 667 -0.16 14.89 10.96
C TYR A 667 1.00 15.88 10.98
N PRO A 668 1.20 16.80 10.02
CA PRO A 668 2.18 17.88 10.17
C PRO A 668 2.05 18.71 11.45
N PHE A 669 0.85 18.80 12.04
CA PHE A 669 0.63 19.45 13.35
C PHE A 669 1.20 18.63 14.53
N ASN A 670 1.11 17.31 14.45
CA ASN A 670 1.73 16.38 15.40
C ASN A 670 2.60 15.38 14.62
N PRO A 671 3.81 15.79 14.24
CA PRO A 671 4.59 15.16 13.17
C PRO A 671 5.15 13.80 13.57
N SER A 672 5.15 13.41 14.84
CA SER A 672 5.67 12.11 15.27
C SER A 672 4.87 11.58 16.45
N PRO A 673 3.62 11.17 16.21
CA PRO A 673 2.76 10.70 17.28
C PRO A 673 3.32 9.40 17.86
N ILE A 674 3.26 9.30 19.18
CA ILE A 674 3.58 8.08 19.92
C ILE A 674 2.26 7.43 20.33
N ILE A 675 2.09 6.17 19.92
CA ILE A 675 0.90 5.39 20.23
C ILE A 675 1.19 4.54 21.46
N GLN A 676 0.22 4.50 22.36
CA GLN A 676 0.26 3.68 23.56
C GLN A 676 -0.49 2.37 23.28
N GLY A 677 0.26 1.26 23.26
CA GLY A 677 -0.27 -0.10 23.32
C GLY A 677 0.13 -0.76 24.64
N SER A 678 0.67 -1.98 24.59
CA SER A 678 1.40 -2.57 25.73
C SER A 678 2.67 -1.78 26.06
N THR A 679 3.27 -1.16 25.06
CA THR A 679 4.40 -0.23 25.17
C THR A 679 4.12 1.04 24.36
N PHE A 680 4.92 2.08 24.58
CA PHE A 680 4.91 3.28 23.74
C PHE A 680 5.72 3.00 22.46
N SER A 681 5.17 3.37 21.30
CA SER A 681 5.83 3.18 20.00
C SER A 681 5.62 4.39 19.09
N PRO A 682 6.68 4.93 18.46
CA PRO A 682 6.54 5.94 17.41
C PRO A 682 5.72 5.40 16.24
N TRP A 683 4.77 6.19 15.74
CA TRP A 683 3.89 5.75 14.65
C TRP A 683 4.57 5.78 13.27
N ASN A 684 5.35 6.81 12.97
CA ASN A 684 5.92 7.07 11.64
C ASN A 684 7.45 7.06 11.58
N ILE A 685 8.10 6.64 12.67
CA ILE A 685 9.55 6.44 12.74
C ILE A 685 9.80 4.97 13.07
N HIS A 686 10.61 4.28 12.25
CA HIS A 686 10.89 2.86 12.46
C HIS A 686 11.82 2.64 13.66
N HIS A 687 11.57 1.59 14.45
CA HIS A 687 12.37 1.22 15.61
C HIS A 687 13.79 0.81 15.22
N VAL A 688 14.77 1.14 16.07
CA VAL A 688 16.19 0.81 15.88
C VAL A 688 16.79 0.22 17.14
N HIS A 689 17.60 -0.83 16.98
CA HIS A 689 18.41 -1.37 18.06
C HIS A 689 19.85 -0.86 17.94
N VAL A 690 20.12 0.32 18.52
CA VAL A 690 21.36 1.07 18.36
C VAL A 690 22.61 0.23 18.63
N ASP A 691 22.60 -0.59 19.69
CA ASP A 691 23.75 -1.44 20.05
C ASP A 691 24.08 -2.54 19.02
N ARG A 692 23.11 -2.92 18.18
CA ARG A 692 23.28 -3.92 17.12
C ARG A 692 23.60 -3.30 15.76
N MET A 693 23.83 -2.00 15.69
CA MET A 693 24.20 -1.31 14.46
C MET A 693 25.72 -1.18 14.34
N PRO A 694 26.30 -1.38 13.13
CA PRO A 694 27.72 -1.15 12.91
C PRO A 694 28.13 0.28 13.25
N LYS A 695 29.22 0.44 14.00
CA LYS A 695 29.76 1.74 14.41
C LYS A 695 30.80 2.20 13.40
N VAL A 696 30.60 3.38 12.80
CA VAL A 696 31.47 3.98 11.81
C VAL A 696 32.75 4.51 12.46
N ASP A 697 33.90 4.27 11.84
CA ASP A 697 35.18 4.83 12.26
C ASP A 697 35.38 6.23 11.70
N ILE A 698 34.90 7.22 12.46
CA ILE A 698 34.95 8.64 12.08
C ILE A 698 36.36 9.20 11.93
N LYS A 699 37.41 8.47 12.36
CA LYS A 699 38.80 8.87 12.13
C LYS A 699 39.16 8.81 10.64
N GLN A 700 38.49 7.95 9.87
CA GLN A 700 38.69 7.80 8.42
C GLN A 700 37.82 8.79 7.63
N ARG A 701 37.92 10.09 7.96
CA ARG A 701 37.06 11.17 7.45
C ARG A 701 36.97 11.21 5.93
N GLU A 702 38.09 11.08 5.23
CA GLU A 702 38.15 11.13 3.76
C GLU A 702 37.35 10.01 3.08
N LYS A 703 37.24 8.83 3.71
CA LYS A 703 36.40 7.74 3.19
C LYS A 703 34.91 7.95 3.48
N ILE A 704 34.60 8.75 4.50
CA ILE A 704 33.21 9.00 4.93
C ILE A 704 32.59 10.18 4.18
N LYS A 705 33.36 11.24 4.00
CA LYS A 705 32.93 12.53 3.45
C LYS A 705 32.11 12.41 2.15
N PRO A 706 32.51 11.64 1.12
CA PRO A 706 31.79 11.63 -0.16
C PRO A 706 30.36 11.09 -0.04
N TRP A 707 30.18 10.01 0.72
CA TRP A 707 28.87 9.39 0.86
C TRP A 707 27.98 10.14 1.84
N LEU A 708 28.55 10.65 2.93
CA LEU A 708 27.82 11.32 3.99
C LEU A 708 27.21 12.64 3.49
N ILE A 709 27.99 13.46 2.78
CA ILE A 709 27.51 14.70 2.14
C ILE A 709 26.40 14.39 1.12
N SER A 710 26.59 13.36 0.29
CA SER A 710 25.58 12.96 -0.69
C SER A 710 24.28 12.53 0.00
N HIS A 711 24.39 11.77 1.10
CA HIS A 711 23.22 11.27 1.83
C HIS A 711 22.48 12.41 2.54
N THR A 712 23.16 13.33 3.21
CA THR A 712 22.52 14.47 3.88
C THR A 712 21.91 15.44 2.87
N ALA A 713 22.53 15.66 1.70
CA ALA A 713 21.94 16.48 0.64
C ALA A 713 20.65 15.87 0.04
N LEU A 714 20.55 14.54 0.00
CA LEU A 714 19.40 13.81 -0.54
C LEU A 714 18.24 13.61 0.46
N GLN A 715 18.37 14.05 1.71
CA GLN A 715 17.26 14.06 2.66
C GLN A 715 16.23 15.17 2.35
N MET A 716 16.67 16.24 1.66
CA MET A 716 15.81 17.33 1.23
C MET A 716 15.11 16.96 -0.08
N SER A 717 13.79 17.09 -0.09
CA SER A 717 12.99 16.96 -1.30
C SER A 717 13.12 18.15 -2.23
N ASP A 718 12.60 18.03 -3.45
CA ASP A 718 12.59 19.12 -4.44
C ASP A 718 11.95 20.40 -3.89
N ARG A 719 10.83 20.31 -3.15
CA ARG A 719 10.21 21.49 -2.49
C ARG A 719 11.06 22.03 -1.35
N GLU A 720 11.58 21.16 -0.50
CA GLU A 720 12.39 21.60 0.66
C GLU A 720 13.68 22.28 0.18
N ARG A 721 14.26 21.80 -0.92
CA ARG A 721 15.40 22.45 -1.60
C ARG A 721 15.03 23.82 -2.17
N LEU A 722 13.83 23.95 -2.76
CA LEU A 722 13.33 25.24 -3.22
C LEU A 722 13.20 26.20 -2.03
N ILE A 723 12.49 25.80 -0.98
CA ILE A 723 12.32 26.60 0.26
C ILE A 723 13.68 26.99 0.84
N GLN A 724 14.59 26.03 0.95
CA GLN A 724 15.94 26.25 1.47
C GLN A 724 16.69 27.35 0.71
N ARG A 725 16.53 27.40 -0.62
CA ARG A 725 17.22 28.38 -1.49
C ARG A 725 16.49 29.71 -1.63
N SER A 726 15.17 29.71 -1.57
CA SER A 726 14.34 30.88 -1.88
C SER A 726 13.90 31.67 -0.65
N THR A 727 13.92 31.07 0.53
CA THR A 727 13.32 31.65 1.73
C THR A 727 14.28 31.56 2.90
N ASP A 728 14.65 32.74 3.43
CA ASP A 728 15.47 32.84 4.63
C ASP A 728 14.84 32.05 5.79
N ALA A 729 15.67 31.34 6.56
CA ALA A 729 15.23 30.46 7.63
C ALA A 729 14.36 31.16 8.70
N SER A 730 14.54 32.47 8.91
CA SER A 730 13.74 33.28 9.84
C SER A 730 12.33 33.60 9.32
N ASN A 731 12.12 33.57 8.00
CA ASN A 731 10.87 33.93 7.33
C ASN A 731 10.00 32.71 6.94
N ARG A 732 10.46 31.49 7.25
CA ARG A 732 9.74 30.24 6.91
C ARG A 732 8.52 30.02 7.80
N ARG A 733 7.47 29.44 7.23
CA ARG A 733 6.19 29.17 7.92
C ARG A 733 6.29 27.95 8.83
N ALA A 734 5.32 27.77 9.73
CA ALA A 734 5.25 26.58 10.58
C ALA A 734 5.17 25.26 9.79
N SER A 735 4.51 25.25 8.62
CA SER A 735 4.48 24.09 7.72
C SER A 735 5.83 23.76 7.07
N GLU A 736 6.83 24.63 7.22
CA GLU A 736 8.17 24.52 6.64
C GLU A 736 9.22 24.25 7.73
N ALA A 737 8.82 24.10 9.00
CA ALA A 737 9.71 23.85 10.13
C ALA A 737 10.60 22.59 9.94
N LEU A 738 10.13 21.61 9.17
CA LEU A 738 10.89 20.41 8.84
C LEU A 738 12.18 20.72 8.05
N VAL A 739 12.20 21.79 7.25
CA VAL A 739 13.41 22.23 6.53
C VAL A 739 14.47 22.70 7.53
N ASN A 740 14.10 23.57 8.47
CA ASN A 740 15.00 24.06 9.53
C ASN A 740 15.54 22.89 10.36
N PHE A 741 14.65 21.98 10.77
CA PHE A 741 15.03 20.79 11.52
C PHE A 741 16.07 19.94 10.78
N LYS A 742 15.87 19.68 9.48
CA LYS A 742 16.81 18.92 8.65
C LYS A 742 18.15 19.63 8.48
N GLU A 743 18.17 20.96 8.40
CA GLU A 743 19.40 21.76 8.38
C GLU A 743 20.17 21.62 9.70
N SER A 744 19.48 21.75 10.84
CA SER A 744 20.06 21.54 12.17
C SER A 744 20.67 20.14 12.33
N ILE A 745 19.93 19.09 11.96
CA ILE A 745 20.44 17.70 11.96
C ILE A 745 21.66 17.54 11.05
N THR A 746 21.63 18.13 9.86
CA THR A 746 22.76 18.08 8.93
C THR A 746 24.00 18.72 9.54
N ARG A 747 23.86 19.88 10.17
CA ARG A 747 24.96 20.57 10.86
C ARG A 747 25.54 19.71 11.97
N MET A 748 24.70 19.08 12.80
CA MET A 748 25.16 18.15 13.85
C MET A 748 25.99 17.00 13.28
N VAL A 749 25.50 16.38 12.22
CA VAL A 749 26.12 15.20 11.63
C VAL A 749 27.47 15.52 10.99
N LEU A 750 27.53 16.59 10.21
CA LEU A 750 28.76 16.98 9.51
C LEU A 750 29.83 17.45 10.51
N ASN A 751 29.45 18.22 11.54
CA ASN A 751 30.38 18.68 12.57
C ASN A 751 30.78 17.55 13.55
N TYR A 752 29.96 16.52 13.75
CA TYR A 752 30.38 15.35 14.52
C TYR A 752 31.53 14.58 13.86
N VAL A 753 31.50 14.47 12.53
CA VAL A 753 32.56 13.82 11.75
C VAL A 753 33.74 14.76 11.51
N GLY A 754 33.55 16.08 11.64
CA GLY A 754 34.55 17.11 11.33
C GLY A 754 34.69 17.38 9.83
N ILE A 755 33.57 17.33 9.11
CA ILE A 755 33.48 17.63 7.66
C ILE A 755 32.52 18.79 7.35
N GLY A 756 32.05 19.50 8.39
CA GLY A 756 31.20 20.68 8.27
C GLY A 756 31.99 21.93 7.88
N GLU A 757 31.52 23.09 8.34
CA GLU A 757 32.20 24.37 8.11
C GLU A 757 33.59 24.34 8.77
N ALA A 758 34.62 24.78 8.05
CA ALA A 758 36.01 24.74 8.55
C ALA A 758 36.19 25.55 9.84
N THR A 759 35.36 26.56 10.05
CA THR A 759 35.33 27.42 11.25
C THR A 759 34.75 26.74 12.49
N ASP A 760 33.86 25.76 12.31
CA ASP A 760 33.23 25.04 13.43
C ASP A 760 34.21 23.98 13.97
N GLY A 761 34.86 23.21 13.10
CA GLY A 761 35.68 22.08 13.53
C GLY A 761 34.85 20.86 13.97
N GLN A 762 35.45 19.96 14.75
CA GLN A 762 34.80 18.71 15.17
C GLN A 762 34.21 18.83 16.58
N HIS A 763 32.92 18.50 16.74
CA HIS A 763 32.22 18.56 18.03
C HIS A 763 31.45 17.28 18.35
N SER A 764 31.45 16.85 19.61
CA SER A 764 30.62 15.74 20.10
C SER A 764 29.41 16.21 20.92
N THR A 765 29.37 17.48 21.31
CA THR A 765 28.26 18.07 22.07
C THR A 765 27.66 19.22 21.28
N PHE A 766 26.33 19.22 21.17
CA PHE A 766 25.55 20.24 20.48
C PHE A 766 24.52 20.83 21.42
N VAL A 767 24.33 22.13 21.34
CA VAL A 767 23.37 22.86 22.17
C VAL A 767 22.37 23.55 21.26
N LEU A 768 21.08 23.23 21.43
CA LEU A 768 20.00 23.86 20.69
C LEU A 768 19.57 25.13 21.44
N VAL A 769 19.67 26.27 20.76
CA VAL A 769 19.42 27.59 21.32
C VAL A 769 18.27 28.25 20.58
N GLU A 770 17.28 28.76 21.30
CA GLU A 770 16.31 29.69 20.75
C GLU A 770 16.78 31.12 21.10
N PRO A 771 16.89 32.06 20.14
CA PRO A 771 17.53 33.36 20.37
C PRO A 771 16.96 34.20 21.53
N THR A 772 15.69 34.03 21.86
CA THR A 772 14.99 34.80 22.90
C THR A 772 15.09 34.14 24.27
N TYR A 773 15.00 32.81 24.31
CA TYR A 773 14.96 32.01 25.53
C TYR A 773 16.33 31.51 25.99
N GLY A 774 17.24 31.25 25.05
CA GLY A 774 18.50 30.59 25.30
C GLY A 774 18.43 29.08 25.07
N ILE A 775 19.16 28.32 25.88
CA ILE A 775 19.35 26.89 25.70
C ILE A 775 18.11 26.11 26.10
N HIS A 776 17.59 25.26 25.22
CA HIS A 776 16.44 24.39 25.52
C HIS A 776 16.75 22.90 25.43
N THR A 777 17.82 22.50 24.74
CA THR A 777 18.22 21.08 24.59
C THR A 777 19.73 20.94 24.43
N VAL A 778 20.31 19.94 25.10
CA VAL A 778 21.70 19.48 24.89
C VAL A 778 21.69 18.10 24.27
N VAL A 779 22.49 17.90 23.23
CA VAL A 779 22.67 16.60 22.55
C VAL A 779 24.14 16.20 22.58
N MET A 780 24.43 15.06 23.18
CA MET A 780 25.78 14.47 23.28
C MET A 780 25.86 13.24 22.39
N VAL A 781 26.77 13.22 21.43
CA VAL A 781 26.89 12.15 20.43
C VAL A 781 28.00 11.17 20.80
N GLY A 782 27.64 9.91 21.02
CA GLY A 782 28.57 8.80 21.31
C GLY A 782 29.06 8.03 20.08
N GLY A 783 28.37 8.14 18.94
CA GLY A 783 28.75 7.42 17.73
C GLY A 783 27.90 7.75 16.50
N LEU A 784 28.52 7.58 15.32
CA LEU A 784 27.82 7.47 14.05
C LEU A 784 27.64 5.97 13.72
N ARG A 785 26.40 5.53 13.45
CA ARG A 785 26.10 4.11 13.19
C ARG A 785 25.32 3.92 11.90
N LEU A 786 25.53 2.79 11.24
CA LEU A 786 24.80 2.42 10.03
C LEU A 786 23.46 1.77 10.36
N ASP A 787 22.38 2.40 9.90
CA ASP A 787 21.04 1.83 9.93
C ASP A 787 20.79 1.08 8.61
N LEU A 788 21.23 -0.17 8.59
CA LEU A 788 21.21 -0.99 7.39
C LEU A 788 19.78 -1.30 6.93
N ALA A 789 18.85 -1.53 7.87
CA ALA A 789 17.45 -1.84 7.57
C ALA A 789 16.70 -0.63 7.01
N GLY A 790 16.90 0.56 7.61
CA GLY A 790 16.37 1.83 7.09
C GLY A 790 17.14 2.37 5.88
N LYS A 791 18.21 1.67 5.44
CA LYS A 791 19.11 2.07 4.35
C LYS A 791 19.70 3.49 4.57
N SER A 792 19.98 3.82 5.83
CA SER A 792 20.37 5.13 6.33
C SER A 792 21.45 5.01 7.43
N PHE A 793 21.55 6.01 8.28
CA PHE A 793 22.47 6.07 9.42
C PHE A 793 21.84 6.84 10.58
N VAL A 794 22.39 6.66 11.78
CA VAL A 794 21.90 7.29 13.02
C VAL A 794 23.05 7.88 13.82
N LEU A 795 22.75 8.96 14.54
CA LEU A 795 23.59 9.41 15.65
C LEU A 795 23.10 8.72 16.93
N ASP A 796 24.01 8.00 17.58
CA ASP A 796 23.83 7.42 18.90
C ASP A 796 24.08 8.51 19.95
N CYS A 797 23.00 9.03 20.54
CA CYS A 797 23.06 10.22 21.39
C CYS A 797 22.52 9.99 22.80
N ALA A 798 23.00 10.79 23.74
CA ALA A 798 22.25 11.15 24.95
C ALA A 798 21.66 12.55 24.76
N VAL A 799 20.40 12.74 25.19
CA VAL A 799 19.70 14.02 25.07
C VAL A 799 19.22 14.46 26.44
N VAL A 800 19.42 15.74 26.73
CA VAL A 800 18.95 16.41 27.95
C VAL A 800 18.11 17.60 27.53
N SER A 801 16.83 17.61 27.90
CA SER A 801 16.00 18.82 27.78
C SER A 801 16.31 19.74 28.96
N VAL A 802 16.45 21.03 28.68
CA VAL A 802 16.66 22.06 29.68
C VAL A 802 15.30 22.73 29.90
N SER A 803 14.85 22.81 31.15
CA SER A 803 13.61 23.48 31.55
C SER A 803 13.88 24.40 32.74
N GLY A 804 13.41 25.64 32.67
CA GLY A 804 13.62 26.64 33.72
C GLY A 804 15.07 27.14 33.84
N GLU A 805 15.46 27.62 35.03
CA GLU A 805 16.81 28.16 35.33
C GLU A 805 17.87 27.06 35.58
N ALA A 806 17.82 25.97 34.83
CA ALA A 806 18.81 24.90 34.98
C ALA A 806 20.21 25.41 34.59
N ASN A 807 21.18 25.29 35.50
CA ASN A 807 22.55 25.75 35.29
C ASN A 807 23.26 24.87 34.23
N THR A 808 23.37 25.37 33.00
CA THR A 808 24.05 24.71 31.88
C THR A 808 25.56 24.92 31.85
N LYS A 809 26.11 25.82 32.70
CA LYS A 809 27.54 26.14 32.75
C LYS A 809 28.46 24.91 32.86
N PRO A 810 28.17 23.88 33.67
CA PRO A 810 29.05 22.70 33.74
C PRO A 810 29.21 21.96 32.41
N ILE A 811 28.20 22.02 31.53
CA ILE A 811 28.24 21.38 30.19
C ILE A 811 29.00 22.28 29.21
N GLU A 812 28.76 23.58 29.26
CA GLU A 812 29.45 24.58 28.42
C GLU A 812 30.96 24.58 28.71
N ASP A 813 31.33 24.57 29.99
CA ASP A 813 32.73 24.63 30.44
C ASP A 813 33.50 23.33 30.17
N SER A 814 32.84 22.16 30.21
CA SER A 814 33.50 20.86 30.11
C SER A 814 33.62 20.30 28.69
N SER A 815 32.81 20.79 27.73
CA SER A 815 32.65 20.10 26.44
C SER A 815 32.81 20.94 25.18
N ASN A 816 33.05 22.25 25.29
CA ASN A 816 33.11 23.20 24.17
C ASN A 816 32.03 22.93 23.10
N PRO A 817 30.74 23.03 23.49
CA PRO A 817 29.65 22.61 22.64
C PRO A 817 29.49 23.51 21.41
N LEU A 818 29.01 22.94 20.29
CA LEU A 818 28.58 23.74 19.15
C LEU A 818 27.14 24.22 19.36
N HIS A 819 26.94 25.53 19.32
CA HIS A 819 25.62 26.15 19.42
C HIS A 819 24.91 26.10 18.06
N ILE A 820 23.73 25.47 18.03
CA ILE A 820 22.85 25.41 16.86
C ILE A 820 21.65 26.29 17.16
N GLN A 821 21.55 27.40 16.44
CA GLN A 821 20.41 28.31 16.56
C GLN A 821 19.16 27.68 15.95
N THR A 822 18.21 27.32 16.80
CA THR A 822 16.88 26.87 16.42
C THR A 822 15.92 28.05 16.30
N ARG A 823 14.99 27.98 15.35
CA ARG A 823 13.96 29.03 15.16
C ARG A 823 12.68 28.70 15.94
N PRO A 824 11.82 29.68 16.30
CA PRO A 824 10.61 29.41 17.09
C PRO A 824 9.72 28.29 16.53
N VAL A 825 9.51 28.27 15.21
CA VAL A 825 8.72 27.22 14.53
C VAL A 825 9.38 25.84 14.59
N GLU A 826 10.71 25.78 14.73
CA GLU A 826 11.51 24.55 14.81
C GLU A 826 11.54 23.99 16.24
N VAL A 827 11.48 24.83 17.28
CA VAL A 827 11.52 24.38 18.69
C VAL A 827 10.34 23.45 18.98
N SER A 828 9.13 23.82 18.59
CA SER A 828 7.94 22.96 18.75
C SER A 828 8.11 21.61 18.03
N LEU A 829 8.75 21.60 16.87
CA LEU A 829 9.04 20.38 16.12
C LEU A 829 10.05 19.49 16.86
N TRP A 830 11.14 20.07 17.40
CA TRP A 830 12.09 19.36 18.27
C TRP A 830 11.40 18.74 19.48
N LYS A 831 10.58 19.51 20.21
CA LYS A 831 9.89 19.02 21.41
C LYS A 831 8.94 17.84 21.11
N ASN A 832 8.33 17.79 19.92
CA ASN A 832 7.53 16.64 19.48
C ASN A 832 8.38 15.44 19.03
N LEU A 833 9.52 15.67 18.37
CA LEU A 833 10.37 14.61 17.82
C LEU A 833 11.24 13.91 18.87
N LEU A 834 11.70 14.63 19.90
CA LEU A 834 12.60 14.09 20.92
C LEU A 834 12.05 12.84 21.63
N PRO A 835 10.80 12.82 22.14
CA PRO A 835 10.19 11.60 22.67
C PRO A 835 10.18 10.47 21.64
N ALA A 836 9.87 10.77 20.37
CA ALA A 836 9.79 9.77 19.33
C ALA A 836 11.18 9.15 19.06
N PHE A 837 12.26 9.93 19.11
CA PHE A 837 13.64 9.44 18.97
C PHE A 837 14.10 8.58 20.14
N VAL A 838 13.64 8.90 21.36
CA VAL A 838 13.89 8.08 22.55
C VAL A 838 13.15 6.74 22.42
N GLU A 839 11.85 6.76 22.15
CA GLU A 839 11.06 5.53 22.00
C GLU A 839 11.51 4.70 20.78
N ARG A 840 12.04 5.34 19.73
CA ARG A 840 12.64 4.68 18.57
C ARG A 840 13.84 3.79 18.94
N GLY A 841 14.69 4.27 19.84
CA GLY A 841 15.92 3.58 20.27
C GLY A 841 15.76 2.76 21.55
N ARG A 842 14.56 2.77 22.16
CA ARG A 842 14.34 2.17 23.47
C ARG A 842 14.42 0.65 23.42
N THR A 843 15.28 0.09 24.27
CA THR A 843 15.43 -1.36 24.52
C THR A 843 15.17 -1.73 25.98
N TRP A 844 14.78 -0.77 26.81
CA TRP A 844 14.50 -0.92 28.24
C TRP A 844 13.04 -0.56 28.57
N PRO A 845 12.43 -1.22 29.57
CA PRO A 845 11.04 -0.96 29.93
C PRO A 845 10.84 0.44 30.53
N HIS A 846 9.62 0.95 30.40
CA HIS A 846 9.16 2.11 31.18
C HIS A 846 8.98 1.71 32.64
N LYS A 847 9.45 2.55 33.57
CA LYS A 847 9.23 2.36 35.02
C LYS A 847 7.80 2.73 35.43
N ASP A 848 7.39 2.35 36.64
CA ASP A 848 6.05 2.66 37.16
C ASP A 848 5.81 4.17 37.33
N GLY A 849 6.83 4.93 37.74
CA GLY A 849 6.79 6.40 37.82
C GLY A 849 6.92 7.14 36.48
N CYS A 850 6.58 6.50 35.36
CA CYS A 850 6.67 7.12 34.04
C CYS A 850 5.58 8.20 33.88
N ARG A 851 6.01 9.46 33.74
CA ARG A 851 5.11 10.62 33.57
C ARG A 851 4.22 10.52 32.32
N TYR A 852 4.69 9.87 31.25
CA TYR A 852 3.86 9.62 30.08
C TYR A 852 2.63 8.77 30.40
N LYS A 853 2.74 7.82 31.34
CA LYS A 853 1.61 6.99 31.79
C LYS A 853 0.70 7.76 32.74
N SER A 854 1.27 8.45 33.74
CA SER A 854 0.48 9.14 34.77
C SER A 854 -0.26 10.36 34.24
N GLU A 855 0.33 11.10 33.30
CA GLU A 855 -0.28 12.31 32.72
C GLU A 855 -1.03 12.03 31.42
N GLY A 856 -0.86 10.84 30.82
CA GLY A 856 -1.49 10.48 29.55
C GLY A 856 -1.06 11.36 28.36
N LEU A 857 0.06 12.08 28.50
CA LEU A 857 0.48 13.15 27.59
C LEU A 857 1.89 12.88 27.04
N ILE A 858 2.06 13.03 25.72
CA ILE A 858 3.37 12.90 25.03
C ILE A 858 3.40 13.84 23.80
N PRO A 859 4.37 14.75 23.64
CA PRO A 859 5.37 15.15 24.64
C PRO A 859 4.69 15.70 25.92
N LEU A 860 5.39 15.70 27.05
CA LEU A 860 4.88 16.31 28.29
C LEU A 860 4.70 17.83 28.15
N SER A 861 5.52 18.47 27.31
CA SER A 861 5.35 19.86 26.89
C SER A 861 5.89 20.06 25.49
N ASN A 862 5.24 20.91 24.71
CA ASN A 862 5.71 21.40 23.42
C ASN A 862 6.18 22.87 23.48
N LYS A 863 6.20 23.47 24.68
CA LYS A 863 6.69 24.84 24.89
C LYS A 863 8.22 24.85 24.96
N VAL A 864 8.82 26.02 24.69
CA VAL A 864 10.29 26.20 24.69
C VAL A 864 10.88 25.88 26.08
N ASP A 865 10.21 26.33 27.14
CA ASP A 865 10.59 26.21 28.55
C ASP A 865 10.19 24.87 29.20
N GLY A 866 9.44 24.04 28.49
CA GLY A 866 8.96 22.76 29.01
C GLY A 866 9.85 21.58 28.63
N ASP A 867 9.91 20.59 29.51
CA ASP A 867 10.52 19.28 29.23
C ASP A 867 9.54 18.41 28.43
N PRO A 868 9.87 17.95 27.20
CA PRO A 868 9.05 17.01 26.47
C PRO A 868 9.25 15.56 26.94
N LEU A 869 10.33 15.27 27.68
CA LEU A 869 10.76 13.94 28.09
C LEU A 869 10.27 13.58 29.49
N SER A 870 10.05 12.28 29.75
CA SER A 870 9.93 11.80 31.12
C SER A 870 11.34 11.63 31.72
N ALA A 871 11.56 12.06 32.98
CA ALA A 871 12.85 12.04 33.67
C ALA A 871 13.58 10.67 33.68
N PHE A 872 12.87 9.57 33.38
CA PHE A 872 13.41 8.21 33.31
C PHE A 872 13.58 7.68 31.86
N ALA A 873 13.50 8.56 30.86
CA ALA A 873 13.60 8.22 29.44
C ALA A 873 15.03 8.37 28.86
N SER A 874 15.92 9.12 29.51
CA SER A 874 17.23 9.50 28.97
C SER A 874 18.36 8.52 29.33
N ARG A 875 18.47 7.42 28.58
CA ARG A 875 19.77 6.70 28.50
C ARG A 875 20.31 6.62 27.08
N HIS A 876 19.46 6.51 26.06
CA HIS A 876 19.85 6.59 24.65
C HIS A 876 18.73 7.20 23.81
N ALA A 877 19.03 8.23 23.02
CA ALA A 877 18.15 8.78 22.00
C ALA A 877 18.86 8.63 20.65
N SER A 878 18.21 8.00 19.67
CA SER A 878 18.77 7.89 18.32
C SER A 878 18.17 8.97 17.43
N SER A 879 18.97 9.93 16.98
CA SER A 879 18.51 10.91 16.00
C SER A 879 18.39 10.26 14.61
N PRO A 880 17.29 10.47 13.86
CA PRO A 880 17.20 10.03 12.47
C PRO A 880 18.19 10.83 11.65
N VAL A 881 19.02 10.15 10.88
CA VAL A 881 19.81 10.84 9.85
C VAL A 881 19.48 10.36 8.45
N ALA A 882 18.18 10.24 8.22
CA ALA A 882 17.51 10.63 7.00
C ALA A 882 16.02 10.80 7.28
N LEU A 883 15.56 12.05 7.39
CA LEU A 883 14.14 12.36 7.20
C LEU A 883 13.99 12.65 5.70
N VAL A 884 13.53 11.68 4.93
CA VAL A 884 13.34 11.84 3.48
C VAL A 884 11.86 12.14 3.24
N ARG A 885 11.53 13.13 2.40
CA ARG A 885 10.11 13.35 2.03
C ARG A 885 9.60 12.16 1.19
N CYS A 886 8.34 11.81 1.39
CA CYS A 886 7.63 10.84 0.55
C CYS A 886 7.68 11.23 -0.94
N ALA A 887 8.14 10.30 -1.80
CA ALA A 887 8.13 10.49 -3.27
C ALA A 887 6.72 10.77 -3.84
N LEU A 888 5.67 10.38 -3.11
CA LEU A 888 4.25 10.47 -3.52
C LEU A 888 3.62 11.85 -3.32
N SER A 889 4.37 12.82 -2.78
CA SER A 889 3.86 14.17 -2.48
C SER A 889 4.34 15.26 -3.45
N ARG A 890 4.94 14.87 -4.59
CA ARG A 890 5.41 15.82 -5.62
C ARG A 890 4.22 16.40 -6.40
N ASP A 891 4.34 17.66 -6.82
CA ASP A 891 3.38 18.35 -7.70
C ASP A 891 3.83 18.25 -9.16
N SER A 892 2.86 18.19 -10.08
CA SER A 892 3.01 18.09 -11.54
C SER A 892 3.08 19.45 -12.25
N SER A 893 3.39 20.53 -11.55
CA SER A 893 3.53 21.87 -12.12
C SER A 893 4.93 22.09 -12.72
N ARG A 894 5.30 21.30 -13.74
CA ARG A 894 6.42 21.59 -14.68
C ARG A 894 5.86 21.90 -16.08
N LYS A 895 5.20 23.04 -16.21
CA LYS A 895 5.05 23.77 -17.48
C LYS A 895 5.25 25.25 -17.16
N ARG A 896 6.35 25.82 -17.69
CA ARG A 896 6.93 27.17 -17.49
C ARG A 896 8.17 27.16 -16.61
N LEU A 897 9.30 26.79 -17.21
CA LEU A 897 10.68 27.21 -16.89
C LEU A 897 11.61 26.49 -17.88
N LYS A 898 11.33 26.69 -19.17
CA LYS A 898 12.28 26.57 -20.28
C LYS A 898 12.14 27.90 -20.97
N ASP A 899 12.93 28.88 -20.53
CA ASP A 899 13.23 30.17 -21.16
C ASP A 899 13.86 31.05 -20.09
N GLN A 900 15.09 30.71 -19.69
CA GLN A 900 16.06 31.59 -19.02
C GLN A 900 17.31 30.77 -18.65
N SER A 901 18.04 30.34 -19.67
CA SER A 901 19.47 29.99 -19.55
C SER A 901 20.13 30.17 -20.90
N ASN A 902 20.10 31.40 -21.38
CA ASN A 902 21.03 31.95 -22.37
C ASN A 902 21.35 33.35 -21.85
N HIS A 903 22.31 33.42 -20.92
CA HIS A 903 23.32 34.48 -20.82
C HIS A 903 24.23 34.18 -19.62
N GLU A 904 25.52 34.12 -19.94
CA GLU A 904 26.73 34.01 -19.11
C GLU A 904 27.05 32.67 -18.43
#